data_AF-A0A4R8TMD4-F1
#
_entry.id   AF-A0A4R8TMD4-F1
#
_cell.length_a   1.000
_cell.length_b   1.000
_cell.length_c   1.000
_cell.angle_alpha   90.00
_cell.angle_beta   90.00
_cell.angle_gamma   90.00
#
_symmetry.space_group_name_H-M   'P 1'
#
loop_
_entity.id
_entity.type
_entity.pdbx_description
1 polymer ?
#
loop_
_entity_poly.entity_id
_entity_poly.type
_entity_poly.pdbx_seq_one_letter_code
_entity_poly.pdbx_strand_id
1 'polypeptide(L)'
;MPSIDGTTIEAKSGPPPDDRPLASGDVSAAERSSTLDLKYRKASIWLLAMYLPFLVVPWCLTCVMMFRPISFPAYLIQNSPVTEEDARSMESWLTAVNILSKIGATMAIPVVSAILAHAAVVYSQRRKPSDTLNAYQLVALADRGWLDFPTLRRSFTAGPLSASWFLWQGALIMLLVVAQPSLQSLFVKTGSAVVLTCEDDVTSRHAHCPYQYSTRYMAVGFDPEPGELEHCPQDVVTGNVLKKSLIVGYDDLQPHLWPEREQADTRFLSRYYENRLNSFMDGSLETFFVSAIPYGTLTGALRSHAMRLNSSVTCTHTDKYPDPCPGDRPFVKAFSRGSDLKARVCVPGDYSKVPWTTSRDRQDIKEEMWITRNSTPSATSYIDYTLYCEVSSTRGYFELGNEHNSFTPGPLLDKWPSVEELEREFSDYASSDAQRAGRADKDLYPMRMSPSYEVADTRTWRASNWFGTRELPTPGPLMTAALSIFGNGSFFHAATQAVEEDYDEVARALCASESIPFSRIGSSQPPCPDTQPRPRDSPVQLPEVVSRFMDLFRDSNSSERLLGTAVFLANEALLTSTASEGWRSAAREVYSSPGTTVMKPKKTTTGIVVVSVLIGLQVACLVALVYYTCSVPTWTAKLDAFAMAQVGAQLGFPATAATGIGPNQDGLAIDRRAGYTTTRTETIPHTGPRANGRTLSEGVMSIHRGQSNDTSSQRQIGNCAFPEWDELYITDFLQEQLDGLTNSDHCWIIKGVRGLHELLHRNITANPMNNVTIPECVPLNISSSGNTFSIYFSNNKFDVNGVDEDTFVILTYIHLVTMTAAFFLAYPIILVLASTPSLCIMIDRPLEEPTRQKIEKWQTIFQTAVFAPLAIAGLVTGIVGMGNSDHARTEHGIIGYVTVGLAALVVPLYLYQKRLNSRPDLSFLMYRRLKLLNAFDFTICQAILLISGFALPDGIDDFGTMTLCGTNTISSSLIFSFGMIVSFVWNCAMATMTVQWLLGQRIRGGTFRDRAPPWMLKVLRKRSGSL
;
A
#
# COMPACT_ATOMS: atom_id res chain seq x y z
N MET A 1 -9.43 55.24 45.25
CA MET A 1 -10.35 55.11 46.41
C MET A 1 -11.04 53.76 46.31
N PRO A 2 -11.25 53.02 47.40
CA PRO A 2 -10.52 53.03 48.70
C PRO A 2 -9.39 51.95 48.68
N SER A 3 -8.28 51.95 49.43
CA SER A 3 -7.83 52.56 50.71
C SER A 3 -8.38 51.87 51.99
N ILE A 4 -7.48 51.71 52.98
CA ILE A 4 -7.53 51.17 54.36
C ILE A 4 -6.47 50.05 54.45
N ASP A 5 -5.22 50.32 54.83
CA ASP A 5 -4.64 50.78 56.12
C ASP A 5 -4.59 49.70 57.21
N GLY A 6 -3.44 49.62 57.92
CA GLY A 6 -3.23 48.64 58.99
C GLY A 6 -1.77 48.36 59.36
N THR A 7 -0.95 49.38 59.60
CA THR A 7 0.38 49.22 60.21
C THR A 7 0.32 49.16 61.74
N THR A 8 1.13 48.29 62.34
CA THR A 8 1.56 48.46 63.75
C THR A 8 3.01 48.00 63.91
N ILE A 9 3.82 48.91 64.45
CA ILE A 9 5.19 48.65 64.94
C ILE A 9 5.11 48.75 66.47
N GLU A 10 5.68 47.78 67.18
CA GLU A 10 6.13 47.99 68.55
C GLU A 10 7.59 47.55 68.70
N ALA A 11 8.29 48.16 69.66
CA ALA A 11 9.75 48.11 69.78
C ALA A 11 10.21 48.12 71.24
N LYS A 12 11.46 47.68 71.44
CA LYS A 12 12.32 47.81 72.63
C LYS A 12 11.98 46.97 73.89
N SER A 13 12.97 46.19 74.32
CA SER A 13 13.66 46.43 75.62
C SER A 13 15.06 45.78 75.62
N GLY A 14 16.03 46.45 76.26
CA GLY A 14 17.48 46.30 76.08
C GLY A 14 18.25 45.16 76.84
N PRO A 15 19.59 45.35 77.04
CA PRO A 15 20.62 44.34 77.42
C PRO A 15 20.86 44.30 78.96
N PRO A 16 21.92 43.70 79.62
CA PRO A 16 23.28 43.31 79.18
C PRO A 16 23.84 41.99 79.84
N PRO A 17 25.15 41.79 80.14
CA PRO A 17 26.35 41.66 79.26
C PRO A 17 27.20 40.38 79.47
N ASP A 18 28.24 40.24 78.63
CA ASP A 18 29.56 39.61 78.81
C ASP A 18 29.73 38.22 79.47
N ASP A 19 30.40 37.32 78.71
CA ASP A 19 31.71 36.78 79.14
C ASP A 19 32.53 36.30 77.91
N ARG A 20 33.85 36.54 77.93
CA ARG A 20 34.82 35.89 77.02
C ARG A 20 35.75 35.00 77.84
N PRO A 21 36.24 33.90 77.27
CA PRO A 21 37.69 33.83 77.10
C PRO A 21 38.18 33.25 75.76
N LEU A 22 39.51 33.25 75.61
CA LEU A 22 40.26 33.04 74.37
C LEU A 22 40.42 31.58 73.91
N ALA A 23 40.54 31.44 72.58
CA ALA A 23 41.53 30.64 71.83
C ALA A 23 41.70 29.11 72.06
N SER A 24 41.20 28.35 71.09
CA SER A 24 41.89 27.27 70.35
C SER A 24 41.17 27.15 68.99
N GLY A 25 41.76 26.81 67.84
CA GLY A 25 43.00 26.09 67.56
C GLY A 25 42.70 25.00 66.52
N ASP A 26 42.53 25.42 65.26
CA ASP A 26 42.49 24.65 63.99
C ASP A 26 41.71 23.32 63.81
N VAL A 27 41.54 22.97 62.53
CA VAL A 27 41.08 21.67 61.97
C VAL A 27 39.57 21.36 62.01
N SER A 28 38.81 21.94 61.05
CA SER A 28 37.70 21.23 60.36
C SER A 28 37.17 21.97 59.10
N ALA A 29 38.06 22.52 58.27
CA ALA A 29 37.68 23.09 56.97
C ALA A 29 37.50 22.03 55.85
N ALA A 30 37.71 20.75 56.15
CA ALA A 30 37.83 19.66 55.18
C ALA A 30 36.76 18.56 55.34
N GLU A 31 35.53 18.90 55.77
CA GLU A 31 34.42 17.94 55.76
C GLU A 31 33.06 18.58 55.39
N ARG A 32 33.02 19.30 54.27
CA ARG A 32 31.76 19.63 53.60
C ARG A 32 31.50 18.62 52.49
N SER A 33 30.86 17.50 52.86
CA SER A 33 30.29 16.54 51.91
C SER A 33 29.50 17.27 50.82
N SER A 34 29.82 16.98 49.55
CA SER A 34 29.17 17.57 48.40
C SER A 34 27.78 16.97 48.20
N THR A 35 26.79 17.54 48.88
CA THR A 35 25.38 17.18 48.72
C THR A 35 24.96 17.33 47.25
N LEU A 36 24.70 16.22 46.55
CA LEU A 36 24.17 16.28 45.19
C LEU A 36 22.75 16.84 45.21
N ASP A 37 22.55 17.99 44.57
CA ASP A 37 21.24 18.57 44.31
C ASP A 37 20.35 17.58 43.52
N LEU A 38 19.34 17.01 44.18
CA LEU A 38 18.29 16.23 43.52
C LEU A 38 17.26 17.17 42.88
N LYS A 39 17.02 17.05 41.57
CA LYS A 39 16.09 17.93 40.83
C LYS A 39 15.02 17.14 40.08
N TYR A 40 13.78 17.62 40.08
CA TYR A 40 12.73 17.06 39.22
C TYR A 40 12.98 17.44 37.76
N ARG A 41 13.13 16.45 36.88
CA ARG A 41 13.48 16.67 35.46
C ARG A 41 12.29 16.33 34.56
N LYS A 42 11.85 17.31 33.76
CA LYS A 42 10.65 17.21 32.89
C LYS A 42 10.96 16.78 31.43
N ALA A 43 12.21 16.46 31.10
CA ALA A 43 12.62 16.15 29.73
C ALA A 43 11.87 14.95 29.12
N SER A 44 11.58 13.91 29.93
CA SER A 44 10.80 12.74 29.49
C SER A 44 9.38 13.09 29.03
N ILE A 45 8.77 14.14 29.60
CA ILE A 45 7.43 14.62 29.21
C ILE A 45 7.46 15.16 27.78
N TRP A 46 8.47 15.98 27.45
CA TRP A 46 8.64 16.54 26.11
C TRP A 46 8.94 15.45 25.06
N LEU A 47 9.77 14.46 25.40
CA LEU A 47 10.03 13.31 24.53
C LEU A 47 8.76 12.52 24.23
N LEU A 48 7.94 12.24 25.24
CA LEU A 48 6.67 11.54 25.05
C LEU A 48 5.65 12.41 24.29
N ALA A 49 5.54 13.70 24.61
CA ALA A 49 4.63 14.64 23.92
C ALA A 49 4.95 14.80 22.44
N MET A 50 6.24 14.74 22.06
CA MET A 50 6.67 14.76 20.66
C MET A 50 6.38 13.43 19.94
N TYR A 51 6.53 12.29 20.62
CA TYR A 51 6.39 10.96 20.02
C TYR A 51 4.95 10.45 19.93
N LEU A 52 4.13 10.72 20.94
CA LEU A 52 2.74 10.24 21.05
C LEU A 52 1.87 10.57 19.82
N PRO A 53 1.94 11.77 19.19
CA PRO A 53 1.19 12.06 17.97
C PRO A 53 1.55 11.13 16.80
N PHE A 54 2.84 10.83 16.59
CA PHE A 54 3.29 9.94 15.50
C PHE A 54 2.92 8.47 15.72
N LEU A 55 2.66 8.08 16.97
CA LEU A 55 2.18 6.74 17.32
C LEU A 55 0.66 6.61 17.14
N VAL A 56 -0.10 7.59 17.64
CA VAL A 56 -1.57 7.48 17.73
C VAL A 56 -2.29 8.02 16.49
N VAL A 57 -1.91 9.20 15.99
CA VAL A 57 -2.65 9.88 14.89
C VAL A 57 -2.68 9.03 13.61
N PRO A 58 -1.56 8.45 13.12
CA PRO A 58 -1.59 7.65 11.89
C PRO A 58 -2.47 6.42 12.02
N TRP A 59 -2.52 5.80 13.20
CA TRP A 59 -3.38 4.65 13.47
C TRP A 59 -4.87 5.04 13.49
N CYS A 60 -5.23 6.11 14.20
CA CYS A 60 -6.60 6.63 14.21
C CYS A 60 -7.08 7.00 12.80
N LEU A 61 -6.25 7.67 12.00
CA LEU A 61 -6.57 8.00 10.61
C LEU A 61 -6.68 6.74 9.74
N THR A 62 -5.82 5.74 9.92
CA THR A 62 -5.92 4.44 9.24
C THR A 62 -7.26 3.75 9.56
N CYS A 63 -7.70 3.78 10.82
CA CYS A 63 -8.98 3.22 11.24
C CYS A 63 -10.16 3.95 10.57
N VAL A 64 -10.15 5.29 10.52
CA VAL A 64 -11.19 6.06 9.83
C VAL A 64 -11.23 5.70 8.33
N MET A 65 -10.07 5.66 7.67
CA MET A 65 -9.92 5.33 6.24
C MET A 65 -10.34 3.89 5.87
N MET A 66 -10.48 2.96 6.83
CA MET A 66 -11.09 1.65 6.52
C MET A 66 -12.58 1.80 6.14
N PHE A 67 -13.27 2.77 6.75
CA PHE A 67 -14.71 2.98 6.60
C PHE A 67 -15.04 4.10 5.60
N ARG A 68 -14.38 5.26 5.70
CA ARG A 68 -14.67 6.45 4.88
C ARG A 68 -13.43 7.30 4.58
N PRO A 69 -13.41 8.11 3.51
CA PRO A 69 -12.38 9.12 3.31
C PRO A 69 -12.36 10.13 4.47
N ILE A 70 -11.24 10.84 4.68
CA ILE A 70 -11.16 11.84 5.76
C ILE A 70 -12.09 13.03 5.53
N SER A 71 -12.23 13.47 4.27
CA SER A 71 -13.07 14.62 3.89
C SER A 71 -14.53 14.29 3.59
N PHE A 72 -14.92 13.00 3.50
CA PHE A 72 -16.22 12.56 2.97
C PHE A 72 -16.90 11.53 3.88
N PRO A 73 -18.25 11.44 3.89
CA PRO A 73 -18.96 10.54 4.80
C PRO A 73 -18.82 9.05 4.46
N ALA A 74 -18.64 8.71 3.17
CA ALA A 74 -18.45 7.34 2.67
C ALA A 74 -17.57 7.36 1.40
N TYR A 75 -17.19 6.18 0.90
CA TYR A 75 -16.45 6.03 -0.36
C TYR A 75 -17.36 6.08 -1.61
N LEU A 76 -18.52 5.43 -1.55
CA LEU A 76 -19.51 5.43 -2.63
C LEU A 76 -20.71 6.28 -2.18
N ILE A 77 -21.01 7.35 -2.90
CA ILE A 77 -22.07 8.33 -2.59
C ILE A 77 -22.74 8.74 -3.90
N GLN A 78 -24.06 8.54 -4.03
CA GLN A 78 -24.80 8.86 -5.27
C GLN A 78 -25.16 10.36 -5.38
N ASN A 79 -25.33 11.06 -4.25
CA ASN A 79 -25.74 12.46 -4.21
C ASN A 79 -24.61 13.49 -4.05
N SER A 80 -23.36 13.04 -4.14
CA SER A 80 -22.19 13.91 -4.13
C SER A 80 -21.04 13.24 -4.88
N PRO A 81 -21.11 13.20 -6.23
CA PRO A 81 -19.97 12.80 -7.05
C PRO A 81 -18.78 13.71 -6.74
N VAL A 82 -17.60 13.12 -6.54
CA VAL A 82 -16.40 13.87 -6.14
C VAL A 82 -15.64 14.37 -7.36
N THR A 83 -14.85 15.44 -7.21
CA THR A 83 -13.94 15.85 -8.30
C THR A 83 -12.78 14.85 -8.46
N GLU A 84 -12.07 14.86 -9.59
CA GLU A 84 -10.82 14.09 -9.69
C GLU A 84 -9.78 14.55 -8.64
N GLU A 85 -9.81 15.82 -8.27
CA GLU A 85 -8.91 16.42 -7.29
C GLU A 85 -9.20 15.89 -5.88
N ASP A 86 -10.48 15.71 -5.54
CA ASP A 86 -10.92 15.03 -4.32
C ASP A 86 -10.48 13.56 -4.30
N ALA A 87 -10.65 12.82 -5.41
CA ALA A 87 -10.21 11.43 -5.51
C ALA A 87 -8.68 11.31 -5.29
N ARG A 88 -7.88 12.17 -5.93
CA ARG A 88 -6.43 12.26 -5.70
C ARG A 88 -6.08 12.69 -4.27
N SER A 89 -6.92 13.52 -3.63
CA SER A 89 -6.79 13.89 -2.22
C SER A 89 -6.98 12.68 -1.29
N MET A 90 -7.92 11.77 -1.58
CA MET A 90 -8.09 10.52 -0.82
C MET A 90 -6.81 9.65 -0.84
N GLU A 91 -6.17 9.50 -1.99
CA GLU A 91 -4.90 8.76 -2.12
C GLU A 91 -3.71 9.49 -1.48
N SER A 92 -3.72 10.83 -1.53
CA SER A 92 -2.74 11.67 -0.85
C SER A 92 -2.80 11.50 0.67
N TRP A 93 -3.99 11.38 1.25
CA TRP A 93 -4.18 11.05 2.67
C TRP A 93 -3.62 9.68 3.05
N LEU A 94 -3.87 8.65 2.24
CA LEU A 94 -3.27 7.33 2.44
C LEU A 94 -1.73 7.42 2.43
N THR A 95 -1.17 8.21 1.52
CA THR A 95 0.27 8.45 1.40
C THR A 95 0.83 9.18 2.62
N ALA A 96 0.16 10.24 3.08
CA ALA A 96 0.56 11.02 4.26
C ALA A 96 0.57 10.15 5.54
N VAL A 97 -0.46 9.34 5.76
CA VAL A 97 -0.55 8.44 6.92
C VAL A 97 0.54 7.37 6.90
N ASN A 98 0.89 6.85 5.71
CA ASN A 98 2.02 5.93 5.55
C ASN A 98 3.37 6.60 5.84
N ILE A 99 3.56 7.88 5.47
CA ILE A 99 4.77 8.65 5.79
C ILE A 99 4.88 8.87 7.30
N LEU A 100 3.81 9.35 7.95
CA LEU A 100 3.81 9.57 9.40
C LEU A 100 4.07 8.29 10.19
N SER A 101 3.47 7.16 9.77
CA SER A 101 3.70 5.84 10.41
C SER A 101 5.18 5.41 10.32
N LYS A 102 5.85 5.66 9.18
CA LYS A 102 7.28 5.38 9.00
C LYS A 102 8.16 6.27 9.88
N ILE A 103 7.85 7.56 9.98
CA ILE A 103 8.55 8.51 10.87
C ILE A 103 8.37 8.11 12.34
N GLY A 104 7.17 7.70 12.74
CA GLY A 104 6.90 7.14 14.06
C GLY A 104 7.73 5.89 14.34
N ALA A 105 7.83 4.97 13.38
CA ALA A 105 8.64 3.75 13.52
C ALA A 105 10.15 4.03 13.68
N THR A 106 10.71 4.98 12.91
CA THR A 106 12.15 5.32 13.02
C THR A 106 12.50 6.06 14.31
N MET A 107 11.61 6.94 14.80
CA MET A 107 11.82 7.65 16.08
C MET A 107 11.61 6.76 17.31
N ALA A 108 10.92 5.62 17.17
CA ALA A 108 10.53 4.80 18.31
C ALA A 108 11.72 4.29 19.13
N ILE A 109 12.73 3.68 18.48
CA ILE A 109 13.91 3.14 19.16
C ILE A 109 14.68 4.24 19.94
N PRO A 110 15.11 5.37 19.34
CA PRO A 110 15.87 6.38 20.07
C PRO A 110 15.05 7.07 21.18
N VAL A 111 13.76 7.38 20.96
CA VAL A 111 12.93 8.06 21.97
C VAL A 111 12.63 7.13 23.15
N VAL A 112 12.21 5.90 22.90
CA VAL A 112 11.90 4.93 23.96
C VAL A 112 13.17 4.57 24.73
N SER A 113 14.32 4.45 24.06
CA SER A 113 15.60 4.20 24.75
C SER A 113 16.05 5.37 25.61
N ALA A 114 15.76 6.61 25.22
CA ALA A 114 16.04 7.79 26.04
C ALA A 114 15.14 7.84 27.29
N ILE A 115 13.84 7.54 27.15
CA ILE A 115 12.91 7.45 28.29
C ILE A 115 13.33 6.33 29.25
N LEU A 116 13.74 5.16 28.73
CA LEU A 116 14.31 4.08 29.56
C LEU A 116 15.61 4.51 30.26
N ALA A 117 16.51 5.24 29.59
CA ALA A 117 17.74 5.75 30.21
C ALA A 117 17.48 6.82 31.28
N HIS A 118 16.40 7.60 31.19
CA HIS A 118 15.94 8.49 32.27
C HIS A 118 15.35 7.69 33.44
N ALA A 119 14.54 6.66 33.16
CA ALA A 119 13.94 5.81 34.18
C ALA A 119 14.97 4.93 34.90
N ALA A 120 16.04 4.52 34.22
CA ALA A 120 17.17 3.79 34.79
C ALA A 120 17.88 4.58 35.91
N VAL A 121 17.90 5.92 35.85
CA VAL A 121 18.43 6.78 36.92
C VAL A 121 17.59 6.69 38.19
N VAL A 122 16.27 6.65 38.06
CA VAL A 122 15.37 6.48 39.22
C VAL A 122 15.49 5.05 39.77
N TYR A 123 15.64 4.06 38.90
CA TYR A 123 15.85 2.66 39.30
C TYR A 123 17.20 2.43 40.00
N SER A 124 18.27 3.12 39.58
CA SER A 124 19.61 2.98 40.19
C SER A 124 19.79 3.73 41.52
N GLN A 125 18.88 4.64 41.86
CA GLN A 125 18.89 5.33 43.15
C GLN A 125 18.36 4.42 44.27
N ARG A 126 19.22 4.15 45.26
CA ARG A 126 18.89 3.40 46.48
C ARG A 126 17.84 4.16 47.30
N ARG A 127 16.59 3.69 47.26
CA ARG A 127 15.45 4.31 47.97
C ARG A 127 15.02 3.53 49.21
N LYS A 128 15.28 2.22 49.25
CA LYS A 128 15.15 1.38 50.45
C LYS A 128 16.49 0.67 50.74
N PRO A 129 16.75 0.26 52.00
CA PRO A 129 17.96 -0.49 52.34
C PRO A 129 18.12 -1.80 51.53
N SER A 130 17.00 -2.41 51.14
CA SER A 130 16.87 -3.60 50.29
C SER A 130 17.23 -3.40 48.83
N ASP A 131 17.31 -2.17 48.33
CA ASP A 131 17.50 -1.88 46.91
C ASP A 131 19.01 -1.90 46.61
N THR A 132 19.54 -3.09 46.32
CA THR A 132 20.96 -3.30 45.98
C THR A 132 21.11 -3.73 44.52
N LEU A 133 21.81 -2.92 43.73
CA LEU A 133 22.22 -3.25 42.37
C LEU A 133 23.71 -3.61 42.35
N ASN A 134 24.05 -4.69 41.64
CA ASN A 134 25.45 -5.05 41.40
C ASN A 134 26.07 -4.06 40.39
N ALA A 135 27.37 -3.79 40.50
CA ALA A 135 28.11 -2.93 39.56
C ALA A 135 27.92 -3.38 38.10
N TYR A 136 27.91 -4.70 37.85
CA TYR A 136 27.62 -5.26 36.52
C TYR A 136 26.22 -4.88 36.00
N GLN A 137 25.20 -4.96 36.86
CA GLN A 137 23.82 -4.58 36.50
C GLN A 137 23.70 -3.07 36.27
N LEU A 138 24.47 -2.25 37.00
CA LEU A 138 24.50 -0.80 36.84
C LEU A 138 25.15 -0.40 35.50
N VAL A 139 26.29 -1.00 35.16
CA VAL A 139 26.97 -0.84 33.85
C VAL A 139 26.06 -1.30 32.71
N ALA A 140 25.44 -2.48 32.82
CA ALA A 140 24.53 -3.00 31.79
C ALA A 140 23.31 -2.10 31.55
N LEU A 141 22.87 -1.33 32.55
CA LEU A 141 21.82 -0.32 32.37
C LEU A 141 22.33 0.99 31.75
N ALA A 142 23.56 1.41 32.06
CA ALA A 142 24.20 2.59 31.49
C ALA A 142 24.52 2.43 29.99
N ASP A 143 25.01 1.24 29.59
CA ASP A 143 25.29 0.85 28.20
C ASP A 143 24.02 0.54 27.38
N ARG A 144 22.82 0.75 27.95
CA ARG A 144 21.52 0.43 27.32
C ARG A 144 21.41 -1.04 26.92
N GLY A 145 21.85 -1.95 27.79
CA GLY A 145 21.87 -3.41 27.56
C GLY A 145 20.51 -4.06 27.23
N TRP A 146 19.40 -3.33 27.32
CA TRP A 146 18.10 -3.71 26.75
C TRP A 146 18.05 -3.68 25.20
N LEU A 147 19.05 -3.10 24.54
CA LEU A 147 19.27 -3.16 23.08
C LEU A 147 20.41 -4.12 22.67
N ASP A 148 21.28 -4.51 23.61
CA ASP A 148 22.47 -5.33 23.31
C ASP A 148 22.18 -6.83 23.43
N PHE A 149 22.17 -7.53 22.29
CA PHE A 149 21.88 -8.96 22.23
C PHE A 149 22.87 -9.84 23.01
N PRO A 150 24.21 -9.65 22.93
CA PRO A 150 25.17 -10.30 23.82
C PRO A 150 24.85 -10.16 25.31
N THR A 151 24.52 -8.96 25.80
CA THR A 151 24.16 -8.69 27.19
C THR A 151 22.86 -9.37 27.59
N LEU A 152 21.83 -9.35 26.74
CA LEU A 152 20.57 -10.08 26.96
C LEU A 152 20.77 -11.61 26.97
N ARG A 153 21.59 -12.13 26.07
CA ARG A 153 21.92 -13.57 26.00
C ARG A 153 22.70 -14.02 27.25
N ARG A 154 23.71 -13.26 27.67
CA ARG A 154 24.45 -13.51 28.92
C ARG A 154 23.53 -13.44 30.14
N SER A 155 22.64 -12.44 30.17
CA SER A 155 21.60 -12.26 31.19
C SER A 155 20.65 -13.46 31.29
N PHE A 156 20.33 -14.11 30.17
CA PHE A 156 19.53 -15.34 30.14
C PHE A 156 20.31 -16.57 30.64
N THR A 157 21.59 -16.71 30.27
CA THR A 157 22.40 -17.89 30.62
C THR A 157 23.01 -17.86 32.02
N ALA A 158 23.28 -16.69 32.59
CA ALA A 158 23.98 -16.53 33.87
C ALA A 158 23.03 -16.26 35.06
N GLY A 159 21.72 -16.23 34.84
CA GLY A 159 20.71 -16.10 35.89
C GLY A 159 20.68 -14.73 36.61
N PRO A 160 19.99 -14.64 37.76
CA PRO A 160 19.65 -13.37 38.42
C PRO A 160 20.85 -12.54 38.92
N LEU A 161 22.06 -13.11 38.95
CA LEU A 161 23.30 -12.41 39.30
C LEU A 161 23.73 -11.37 38.26
N SER A 162 23.31 -11.54 37.01
CA SER A 162 23.75 -10.73 35.86
C SER A 162 22.69 -9.75 35.34
N ALA A 163 21.40 -10.03 35.57
CA ALA A 163 20.29 -9.28 35.00
C ALA A 163 19.47 -8.56 36.08
N SER A 164 19.11 -7.30 35.86
CA SER A 164 18.12 -6.60 36.68
C SER A 164 16.70 -6.77 36.11
N TRP A 165 15.68 -6.70 36.97
CA TRP A 165 14.28 -6.77 36.50
C TRP A 165 13.95 -5.65 35.51
N PHE A 166 14.49 -4.45 35.73
CA PHE A 166 14.30 -3.31 34.84
C PHE A 166 14.91 -3.53 33.44
N LEU A 167 16.04 -4.25 33.33
CA LEU A 167 16.66 -4.57 32.04
C LEU A 167 15.75 -5.45 31.18
N TRP A 168 15.10 -6.46 31.77
CA TRP A 168 14.11 -7.30 31.07
C TRP A 168 12.84 -6.52 30.69
N GLN A 169 12.36 -5.62 31.55
CA GLN A 169 11.23 -4.74 31.22
C GLN A 169 11.56 -3.79 30.06
N GLY A 170 12.75 -3.19 30.06
CA GLY A 170 13.25 -2.38 28.94
C GLY A 170 13.34 -3.17 27.64
N ALA A 171 13.84 -4.40 27.70
CA ALA A 171 13.94 -5.29 26.53
C ALA A 171 12.56 -5.71 26.00
N LEU A 172 11.59 -5.98 26.87
CA LEU A 172 10.21 -6.30 26.48
C LEU A 172 9.51 -5.11 25.80
N ILE A 173 9.69 -3.90 26.33
CA ILE A 173 9.16 -2.67 25.72
C ILE A 173 9.82 -2.43 24.34
N MET A 174 11.13 -2.67 24.21
CA MET A 174 11.83 -2.60 22.92
C MET A 174 11.35 -3.65 21.92
N LEU A 175 11.12 -4.89 22.36
CA LEU A 175 10.56 -5.95 21.52
C LEU A 175 9.18 -5.54 20.98
N LEU A 176 8.32 -4.97 21.83
CA LEU A 176 7.01 -4.48 21.41
C LEU A 176 7.13 -3.36 20.37
N VAL A 177 8.01 -2.38 20.61
CA VAL A 177 8.29 -1.27 19.69
C VAL A 177 8.76 -1.76 18.32
N VAL A 178 9.65 -2.77 18.28
CA VAL A 178 10.21 -3.30 17.03
C VAL A 178 9.22 -4.25 16.32
N ALA A 179 8.42 -5.02 17.07
CA ALA A 179 7.44 -5.94 16.49
C ALA A 179 6.20 -5.23 15.93
N GLN A 180 5.78 -4.10 16.51
CA GLN A 180 4.53 -3.42 16.15
C GLN A 180 4.43 -3.03 14.67
N PRO A 181 5.42 -2.37 14.02
CA PRO A 181 5.29 -2.01 12.59
C PRO A 181 5.15 -3.23 11.68
N SER A 182 5.86 -4.31 11.99
CA SER A 182 5.80 -5.59 11.27
C SER A 182 4.41 -6.21 11.39
N LEU A 183 3.85 -6.29 12.60
CA LEU A 183 2.49 -6.80 12.85
C LEU A 183 1.42 -5.91 12.19
N GLN A 184 1.58 -4.58 12.26
CA GLN A 184 0.69 -3.64 11.58
C GLN A 184 0.67 -3.89 10.06
N SER A 185 1.84 -4.09 9.43
CA SER A 185 1.92 -4.40 7.99
C SER A 185 1.29 -5.75 7.61
N LEU A 186 1.27 -6.71 8.53
CA LEU A 186 0.69 -8.04 8.32
C LEU A 186 -0.85 -8.01 8.38
N PHE A 187 -1.41 -7.23 9.31
CA PHE A 187 -2.86 -7.14 9.54
C PHE A 187 -3.56 -6.06 8.71
N VAL A 188 -2.87 -4.98 8.36
CA VAL A 188 -3.41 -3.86 7.57
C VAL A 188 -3.05 -4.06 6.09
N LYS A 189 -3.87 -4.83 5.38
CA LYS A 189 -3.74 -5.00 3.92
C LYS A 189 -4.36 -3.81 3.19
N THR A 190 -3.77 -3.42 2.05
CA THR A 190 -4.42 -2.48 1.13
C THR A 190 -5.51 -3.21 0.33
N GLY A 191 -6.61 -2.52 0.07
CA GLY A 191 -7.65 -2.91 -0.89
C GLY A 191 -8.09 -1.69 -1.70
N SER A 192 -9.06 -1.88 -2.59
CA SER A 192 -9.71 -0.82 -3.34
C SER A 192 -11.08 -0.46 -2.75
N ALA A 193 -11.59 0.70 -3.13
CA ALA A 193 -13.00 1.06 -3.08
C ALA A 193 -13.36 1.79 -4.37
N VAL A 194 -14.58 1.62 -4.86
CA VAL A 194 -15.12 2.42 -5.98
C VAL A 194 -15.69 3.73 -5.42
N VAL A 195 -15.43 4.82 -6.15
CA VAL A 195 -15.89 6.18 -5.87
C VAL A 195 -16.52 6.73 -7.15
N LEU A 196 -17.64 7.43 -7.01
CA LEU A 196 -18.28 8.15 -8.11
C LEU A 196 -17.64 9.52 -8.27
N THR A 197 -17.14 9.80 -9.47
CA THR A 197 -16.57 11.10 -9.82
C THR A 197 -17.57 11.96 -10.60
N CYS A 198 -17.28 13.24 -10.80
CA CYS A 198 -18.06 14.08 -11.73
C CYS A 198 -18.11 13.53 -13.17
N GLU A 199 -17.17 12.65 -13.58
CA GLU A 199 -17.26 11.94 -14.87
C GLU A 199 -18.26 10.78 -14.84
N ASP A 200 -18.78 10.40 -13.67
CA ASP A 200 -19.76 9.33 -13.49
C ASP A 200 -21.19 9.88 -13.21
N ASP A 201 -21.36 11.21 -13.15
CA ASP A 201 -22.64 11.84 -12.84
C ASP A 201 -23.60 11.91 -14.04
N VAL A 202 -24.51 10.94 -14.11
CA VAL A 202 -25.59 10.88 -15.11
C VAL A 202 -26.70 11.93 -14.89
N THR A 203 -26.80 12.50 -13.70
CA THR A 203 -27.90 13.41 -13.32
C THR A 203 -27.61 14.86 -13.71
N SER A 204 -26.33 15.24 -13.81
CA SER A 204 -25.88 16.62 -14.08
C SER A 204 -26.44 17.68 -13.11
N ARG A 205 -26.96 17.28 -11.94
CA ARG A 205 -27.64 18.18 -10.99
C ARG A 205 -26.67 18.93 -10.08
N HIS A 206 -25.41 18.50 -10.04
CA HIS A 206 -24.42 19.01 -9.10
C HIS A 206 -23.63 20.16 -9.71
N ALA A 207 -23.85 21.39 -9.20
CA ALA A 207 -23.23 22.61 -9.73
C ALA A 207 -21.68 22.63 -9.69
N HIS A 208 -21.06 21.76 -8.88
CA HIS A 208 -19.60 21.59 -8.82
C HIS A 208 -19.04 20.62 -9.87
N CYS A 209 -19.89 19.95 -10.66
CA CYS A 209 -19.49 19.10 -11.77
C CYS A 209 -19.75 19.83 -13.12
N PRO A 210 -18.73 20.48 -13.72
CA PRO A 210 -18.93 21.37 -14.88
C PRO A 210 -19.09 20.65 -16.24
N TYR A 211 -18.92 19.33 -16.28
CA TYR A 211 -18.95 18.54 -17.52
C TYR A 211 -20.30 17.81 -17.67
N GLN A 212 -21.04 18.08 -18.75
CA GLN A 212 -22.32 17.40 -19.05
C GLN A 212 -22.18 16.14 -19.92
N TYR A 213 -20.99 15.86 -20.45
CA TYR A 213 -20.76 14.73 -21.36
C TYR A 213 -19.48 14.00 -20.97
N SER A 214 -19.65 12.81 -20.40
CA SER A 214 -18.58 11.88 -20.08
C SER A 214 -18.70 10.61 -20.91
N THR A 215 -17.57 9.96 -21.15
CA THR A 215 -17.50 8.64 -21.81
C THR A 215 -17.41 7.48 -20.81
N ARG A 216 -17.43 7.72 -19.49
CA ARG A 216 -17.31 6.67 -18.47
C ARG A 216 -18.59 5.87 -18.23
N TYR A 217 -19.74 6.53 -18.26
CA TYR A 217 -21.03 5.87 -18.17
C TYR A 217 -21.59 5.56 -19.56
N MET A 218 -22.36 4.47 -19.66
CA MET A 218 -23.08 4.09 -20.89
C MET A 218 -24.50 3.65 -20.57
N ALA A 219 -25.45 3.93 -21.45
CA ALA A 219 -26.79 3.36 -21.36
C ALA A 219 -26.71 1.85 -21.67
N VAL A 220 -27.15 1.01 -20.74
CA VAL A 220 -27.16 -0.46 -20.86
C VAL A 220 -28.53 -1.03 -21.23
N GLY A 221 -29.59 -0.22 -21.09
CA GLY A 221 -30.94 -0.58 -21.51
C GLY A 221 -31.94 0.54 -21.25
N PHE A 222 -33.18 0.30 -21.64
CA PHE A 222 -34.32 1.20 -21.42
C PHE A 222 -35.35 0.50 -20.56
N ASP A 223 -35.85 1.19 -19.54
CA ASP A 223 -36.86 0.72 -18.59
C ASP A 223 -38.20 1.41 -18.90
N PRO A 224 -39.31 0.68 -19.08
CA PRO A 224 -40.60 1.28 -19.39
C PRO A 224 -41.17 2.01 -18.18
N GLU A 225 -41.89 3.11 -18.42
CA GLU A 225 -42.58 3.87 -17.37
C GLU A 225 -44.08 3.55 -17.33
N PRO A 226 -44.76 3.63 -16.17
CA PRO A 226 -46.16 3.21 -16.04
C PRO A 226 -47.14 3.96 -16.96
N GLY A 227 -46.86 5.23 -17.27
CA GLY A 227 -47.69 6.03 -18.18
C GLY A 227 -47.60 5.58 -19.65
N GLU A 228 -46.43 5.11 -20.09
CA GLU A 228 -46.27 4.56 -21.45
C GLU A 228 -46.89 3.16 -21.56
N LEU A 229 -46.83 2.38 -20.46
CA LEU A 229 -47.45 1.05 -20.37
C LEU A 229 -48.97 1.12 -20.58
N GLU A 230 -49.62 2.18 -20.08
CA GLU A 230 -51.06 2.45 -20.25
C GLU A 230 -51.45 2.71 -21.73
N HIS A 231 -50.51 3.23 -22.52
CA HIS A 231 -50.75 3.62 -23.92
C HIS A 231 -50.14 2.63 -24.93
N CYS A 232 -49.56 1.50 -24.47
CA CYS A 232 -48.92 0.51 -25.35
C CYS A 232 -49.98 -0.20 -26.24
N PRO A 233 -49.90 -0.10 -27.58
CA PRO A 233 -50.92 -0.64 -28.48
C PRO A 233 -51.05 -2.17 -28.41
N GLN A 234 -52.30 -2.64 -28.32
CA GLN A 234 -52.61 -4.06 -28.23
C GLN A 234 -52.09 -4.88 -29.43
N ASP A 235 -52.14 -4.32 -30.65
CA ASP A 235 -51.71 -4.99 -31.87
C ASP A 235 -50.19 -5.27 -31.89
N VAL A 236 -49.37 -4.32 -31.41
CA VAL A 236 -47.92 -4.48 -31.23
C VAL A 236 -47.61 -5.67 -30.32
N VAL A 237 -48.20 -5.68 -29.12
CA VAL A 237 -47.91 -6.71 -28.12
C VAL A 237 -48.41 -8.06 -28.58
N THR A 238 -49.69 -8.17 -28.98
CA THR A 238 -50.24 -9.46 -29.43
C THR A 238 -49.57 -10.02 -30.67
N GLY A 239 -49.15 -9.17 -31.62
CA GLY A 239 -48.38 -9.57 -32.79
C GLY A 239 -47.00 -10.11 -32.43
N ASN A 240 -46.31 -9.47 -31.48
CA ASN A 240 -45.02 -9.92 -30.97
C ASN A 240 -45.12 -11.24 -30.18
N VAL A 241 -46.16 -11.41 -29.35
CA VAL A 241 -46.45 -12.66 -28.64
C VAL A 241 -46.75 -13.78 -29.63
N LEU A 242 -47.66 -13.56 -30.59
CA LEU A 242 -47.99 -14.54 -31.62
C LEU A 242 -46.73 -14.97 -32.37
N LYS A 243 -45.96 -14.02 -32.91
CA LYS A 243 -44.72 -14.29 -33.64
C LYS A 243 -43.72 -15.11 -32.83
N LYS A 244 -43.52 -14.80 -31.54
CA LYS A 244 -42.65 -15.59 -30.66
C LYS A 244 -43.22 -16.99 -30.39
N SER A 245 -44.52 -17.11 -30.13
CA SER A 245 -45.19 -18.39 -29.84
C SER A 245 -45.11 -19.42 -30.97
N LEU A 246 -44.92 -18.99 -32.22
CA LEU A 246 -44.72 -19.88 -33.37
C LEU A 246 -43.31 -20.49 -33.43
N ILE A 247 -42.29 -19.74 -33.03
CA ILE A 247 -40.89 -20.13 -33.22
C ILE A 247 -40.22 -20.68 -31.97
N VAL A 248 -40.75 -20.36 -30.79
CA VAL A 248 -40.15 -20.64 -29.48
C VAL A 248 -40.03 -22.14 -29.21
N GLY A 249 -38.84 -22.58 -28.79
CA GLY A 249 -38.50 -23.97 -28.44
C GLY A 249 -38.02 -24.14 -26.99
N TYR A 250 -37.91 -25.39 -26.53
CA TYR A 250 -37.47 -25.73 -25.17
C TYR A 250 -36.08 -25.15 -24.81
N ASP A 251 -35.12 -25.22 -25.72
CA ASP A 251 -33.73 -24.80 -25.48
C ASP A 251 -33.45 -23.31 -25.78
N ASP A 252 -34.47 -22.54 -26.13
CA ASP A 252 -34.31 -21.14 -26.49
C ASP A 252 -33.91 -20.28 -25.29
N LEU A 253 -32.89 -19.45 -25.51
CA LEU A 253 -32.41 -18.45 -24.55
C LEU A 253 -33.39 -17.27 -24.50
N GLN A 254 -33.90 -16.98 -23.30
CA GLN A 254 -34.81 -15.88 -23.03
C GLN A 254 -34.03 -14.76 -22.30
N PRO A 255 -33.54 -13.73 -23.00
CA PRO A 255 -32.67 -12.71 -22.38
C PRO A 255 -33.38 -11.86 -21.34
N HIS A 256 -34.71 -11.80 -21.35
CA HIS A 256 -35.56 -11.03 -20.44
C HIS A 256 -36.14 -11.87 -19.29
N LEU A 257 -35.80 -13.17 -19.21
CA LEU A 257 -36.20 -14.07 -18.12
C LEU A 257 -35.21 -13.93 -16.95
N TRP A 258 -35.71 -13.53 -15.78
CA TRP A 258 -34.93 -13.41 -14.56
C TRP A 258 -35.35 -14.49 -13.54
N PRO A 259 -34.42 -15.33 -13.05
CA PRO A 259 -34.66 -16.21 -11.91
C PRO A 259 -34.66 -15.42 -10.60
N GLU A 260 -35.60 -15.70 -9.71
CA GLU A 260 -35.68 -15.11 -8.37
C GLU A 260 -35.01 -16.06 -7.37
N ARG A 261 -33.87 -15.64 -6.79
CA ARG A 261 -32.99 -16.50 -5.97
C ARG A 261 -32.25 -15.69 -4.90
N GLU A 262 -32.13 -16.23 -3.68
CA GLU A 262 -31.45 -15.57 -2.56
C GLU A 262 -29.92 -15.40 -2.71
N GLN A 263 -29.27 -16.06 -3.70
CA GLN A 263 -27.83 -15.96 -3.92
C GLN A 263 -27.45 -16.33 -5.35
N ALA A 264 -26.88 -15.37 -6.10
CA ALA A 264 -26.31 -15.62 -7.41
C ALA A 264 -24.90 -16.23 -7.29
N ASP A 265 -24.75 -17.55 -7.49
CA ASP A 265 -23.42 -18.17 -7.61
C ASP A 265 -22.72 -17.63 -8.85
N THR A 266 -21.54 -17.02 -8.67
CA THR A 266 -20.86 -16.19 -9.69
C THR A 266 -20.30 -16.98 -10.87
N ARG A 267 -20.38 -18.32 -10.83
CA ARG A 267 -19.88 -19.24 -11.86
C ARG A 267 -20.50 -18.92 -13.23
N PHE A 268 -19.66 -18.43 -14.15
CA PHE A 268 -20.06 -17.99 -15.48
C PHE A 268 -20.88 -19.02 -16.31
N LEU A 269 -20.76 -20.32 -15.99
CA LEU A 269 -21.47 -21.39 -16.68
C LEU A 269 -22.92 -21.60 -16.21
N SER A 270 -23.31 -21.23 -14.97
CA SER A 270 -24.70 -21.43 -14.51
C SER A 270 -25.67 -20.50 -15.23
N ARG A 271 -25.29 -19.23 -15.38
CA ARG A 271 -26.08 -18.16 -16.01
C ARG A 271 -26.54 -18.45 -17.45
N TYR A 272 -25.89 -19.37 -18.17
CA TYR A 272 -26.25 -19.76 -19.55
C TYR A 272 -27.28 -20.90 -19.65
N TYR A 273 -27.58 -21.56 -18.53
CA TYR A 273 -28.64 -22.56 -18.43
C TYR A 273 -29.87 -22.00 -17.70
N GLU A 274 -29.67 -21.08 -16.74
CA GLU A 274 -30.76 -20.50 -15.94
C GLU A 274 -31.72 -19.60 -16.74
N ASN A 275 -31.27 -19.02 -17.86
CA ASN A 275 -32.09 -18.15 -18.73
C ASN A 275 -32.73 -18.89 -19.94
N ARG A 276 -32.82 -20.22 -19.91
CA ARG A 276 -33.51 -21.01 -20.94
C ARG A 276 -34.96 -21.26 -20.57
N LEU A 277 -35.81 -21.41 -21.59
CA LEU A 277 -37.23 -21.69 -21.38
C LEU A 277 -37.50 -23.09 -20.78
N ASN A 278 -36.63 -24.08 -21.00
CA ASN A 278 -36.74 -25.37 -20.32
C ASN A 278 -36.56 -25.27 -18.79
N SER A 279 -35.66 -24.42 -18.30
CA SER A 279 -35.47 -24.18 -16.86
C SER A 279 -36.73 -23.61 -16.19
N PHE A 280 -37.46 -22.76 -16.92
CA PHE A 280 -38.81 -22.28 -16.56
C PHE A 280 -39.84 -23.42 -16.59
N MET A 281 -39.91 -24.19 -17.69
CA MET A 281 -40.96 -25.21 -17.88
C MET A 281 -40.80 -26.46 -17.04
N ASP A 282 -39.58 -26.82 -16.63
CA ASP A 282 -39.32 -28.02 -15.82
C ASP A 282 -39.54 -27.78 -14.30
N GLY A 283 -39.81 -26.54 -13.90
CA GLY A 283 -40.00 -26.18 -12.48
C GLY A 283 -38.69 -26.21 -11.66
N SER A 284 -37.53 -26.12 -12.31
CA SER A 284 -36.22 -26.16 -11.65
C SER A 284 -35.86 -24.87 -10.90
N LEU A 285 -36.65 -23.81 -11.12
CA LEU A 285 -36.56 -22.50 -10.49
C LEU A 285 -37.90 -22.22 -9.79
N GLU A 286 -37.87 -21.95 -8.48
CA GLU A 286 -39.09 -21.79 -7.67
C GLU A 286 -39.91 -20.55 -8.05
N THR A 287 -39.25 -19.48 -8.50
CA THR A 287 -39.88 -18.23 -8.96
C THR A 287 -39.06 -17.56 -10.07
N PHE A 288 -39.75 -16.85 -10.97
CA PHE A 288 -39.16 -16.08 -12.06
C PHE A 288 -39.92 -14.77 -12.26
N PHE A 289 -39.30 -13.82 -12.95
CA PHE A 289 -39.94 -12.58 -13.41
C PHE A 289 -39.40 -12.13 -14.76
N VAL A 290 -40.07 -11.14 -15.36
CA VAL A 290 -39.72 -10.55 -16.65
C VAL A 290 -39.36 -9.09 -16.45
N SER A 291 -38.30 -8.62 -17.12
CA SER A 291 -37.95 -7.19 -17.17
C SER A 291 -37.52 -6.80 -18.59
N ALA A 292 -37.77 -5.54 -18.98
CA ALA A 292 -37.23 -4.99 -20.23
C ALA A 292 -35.69 -4.96 -20.24
N ILE A 293 -35.07 -4.89 -19.06
CA ILE A 293 -33.61 -4.98 -18.92
C ILE A 293 -33.17 -6.46 -19.00
N PRO A 294 -32.20 -6.82 -19.87
CA PRO A 294 -31.73 -8.20 -19.98
C PRO A 294 -31.09 -8.73 -18.69
N TYR A 295 -31.28 -10.03 -18.44
CA TYR A 295 -30.69 -10.75 -17.31
C TYR A 295 -29.16 -10.63 -17.28
N GLY A 296 -28.62 -10.38 -16.08
CA GLY A 296 -27.18 -10.19 -15.86
C GLY A 296 -26.67 -8.78 -16.15
N THR A 297 -27.55 -7.81 -16.46
CA THR A 297 -27.20 -6.39 -16.55
C THR A 297 -26.77 -5.86 -15.17
N LEU A 298 -25.66 -5.11 -15.15
CA LEU A 298 -25.08 -4.51 -13.94
C LEU A 298 -24.87 -3.01 -14.15
N THR A 299 -25.20 -2.19 -13.15
CA THR A 299 -25.04 -0.71 -13.19
C THR A 299 -23.71 -0.23 -12.62
N GLY A 300 -22.88 -1.16 -12.13
CA GLY A 300 -21.51 -0.89 -11.66
C GLY A 300 -21.51 -0.06 -10.38
N ALA A 301 -20.94 1.15 -10.43
CA ALA A 301 -20.95 2.12 -9.33
C ALA A 301 -22.31 2.82 -9.13
N LEU A 302 -23.16 2.83 -10.16
CA LEU A 302 -24.48 3.47 -10.14
C LEU A 302 -25.53 2.55 -9.52
N ARG A 303 -26.56 3.13 -8.89
CA ARG A 303 -27.72 2.40 -8.34
C ARG A 303 -28.99 2.83 -9.07
N SER A 304 -29.63 1.88 -9.75
CA SER A 304 -30.85 2.12 -10.51
C SER A 304 -31.83 0.97 -10.35
N HIS A 305 -33.12 1.29 -10.39
CA HIS A 305 -34.19 0.29 -10.40
C HIS A 305 -34.59 -0.08 -11.84
N ALA A 306 -35.25 -1.23 -12.00
CA ALA A 306 -35.96 -1.60 -13.23
C ALA A 306 -37.36 -2.18 -12.91
N MET A 307 -38.31 -2.01 -13.82
CA MET A 307 -39.64 -2.59 -13.72
C MET A 307 -39.56 -4.11 -13.94
N ARG A 308 -40.36 -4.87 -13.18
CA ARG A 308 -40.57 -6.30 -13.35
C ARG A 308 -42.04 -6.70 -13.32
N LEU A 309 -42.35 -7.76 -14.06
CA LEU A 309 -43.62 -8.48 -14.03
C LEU A 309 -43.38 -9.92 -13.57
N ASN A 310 -43.93 -10.30 -12.42
CA ASN A 310 -44.02 -11.68 -11.96
C ASN A 310 -45.40 -12.22 -12.35
N SER A 311 -45.50 -13.48 -12.80
CA SER A 311 -46.79 -14.13 -13.07
C SER A 311 -46.76 -15.60 -12.67
N SER A 312 -47.81 -16.07 -12.00
CA SER A 312 -48.03 -17.48 -11.66
C SER A 312 -49.35 -17.95 -12.25
N VAL A 313 -49.34 -19.13 -12.87
CA VAL A 313 -50.51 -19.76 -13.48
C VAL A 313 -50.90 -21.01 -12.68
N THR A 314 -52.19 -21.23 -12.48
CA THR A 314 -52.73 -22.45 -11.87
C THR A 314 -53.95 -22.91 -12.68
N CYS A 315 -53.97 -24.15 -13.14
CA CYS A 315 -55.03 -24.70 -13.96
C CYS A 315 -55.66 -25.94 -13.31
N THR A 316 -56.98 -26.05 -13.38
CA THR A 316 -57.75 -27.15 -12.80
C THR A 316 -58.89 -27.57 -13.71
N HIS A 317 -59.24 -28.85 -13.69
CA HIS A 317 -60.42 -29.33 -14.41
C HIS A 317 -61.71 -28.95 -13.67
N THR A 318 -62.73 -28.58 -14.45
CA THR A 318 -64.05 -28.19 -13.94
C THR A 318 -65.12 -28.59 -14.93
N ASP A 319 -66.32 -28.94 -14.45
CA ASP A 319 -67.48 -29.21 -15.31
C ASP A 319 -68.23 -27.93 -15.73
N LYS A 320 -67.80 -26.77 -15.23
CA LYS A 320 -68.50 -25.49 -15.39
C LYS A 320 -67.79 -24.58 -16.39
N TYR A 321 -68.44 -24.33 -17.52
CA TYR A 321 -68.07 -23.29 -18.48
C TYR A 321 -69.08 -22.12 -18.39
N PRO A 322 -68.63 -20.86 -18.22
CA PRO A 322 -69.53 -19.71 -18.14
C PRO A 322 -70.07 -19.33 -19.54
N ASP A 323 -71.39 -19.28 -19.65
CA ASP A 323 -72.11 -18.96 -20.89
C ASP A 323 -73.36 -18.13 -20.55
N PRO A 324 -73.40 -16.80 -20.81
CA PRO A 324 -72.35 -16.00 -21.44
C PRO A 324 -71.08 -15.85 -20.60
N CYS A 325 -69.97 -15.53 -21.26
CA CYS A 325 -68.69 -15.22 -20.60
C CYS A 325 -68.83 -13.91 -19.77
N PRO A 326 -68.28 -13.81 -18.55
CA PRO A 326 -68.53 -12.65 -17.66
C PRO A 326 -67.73 -11.38 -18.04
N GLY A 327 -68.28 -10.20 -17.81
CA GLY A 327 -67.57 -8.91 -17.97
C GLY A 327 -68.21 -7.94 -18.96
N ASP A 328 -67.64 -6.74 -19.07
CA ASP A 328 -68.12 -5.67 -19.97
C ASP A 328 -67.85 -5.99 -21.45
N ARG A 329 -66.64 -6.47 -21.74
CA ARG A 329 -66.13 -6.83 -23.07
C ARG A 329 -65.21 -8.05 -22.95
N PRO A 330 -65.73 -9.23 -22.60
CA PRO A 330 -64.93 -10.44 -22.48
C PRO A 330 -64.40 -10.89 -23.84
N PHE A 331 -63.27 -11.58 -23.85
CA PHE A 331 -62.79 -12.24 -25.06
C PHE A 331 -63.41 -13.65 -25.16
N VAL A 332 -64.16 -13.89 -26.23
CA VAL A 332 -64.82 -15.17 -26.51
C VAL A 332 -64.50 -15.61 -27.93
N LYS A 333 -64.08 -16.86 -28.09
CA LYS A 333 -63.87 -17.47 -29.41
C LYS A 333 -64.34 -18.92 -29.39
N ALA A 334 -65.01 -19.34 -30.45
CA ALA A 334 -65.59 -20.68 -30.58
C ALA A 334 -65.37 -21.24 -31.98
N PHE A 335 -64.94 -22.50 -32.06
CA PHE A 335 -64.97 -23.34 -33.24
C PHE A 335 -66.06 -24.40 -33.05
N SER A 336 -66.97 -24.53 -34.00
CA SER A 336 -68.07 -25.50 -33.93
C SER A 336 -68.33 -26.09 -35.31
N ARG A 337 -68.09 -27.39 -35.47
CA ARG A 337 -68.48 -28.14 -36.68
C ARG A 337 -69.65 -29.04 -36.34
N GLY A 338 -70.84 -28.72 -36.87
CA GLY A 338 -72.05 -29.52 -36.68
C GLY A 338 -72.28 -29.87 -35.21
N SER A 339 -72.55 -31.16 -34.96
CA SER A 339 -72.59 -31.75 -33.62
C SER A 339 -71.21 -32.19 -33.09
N ASP A 340 -70.19 -32.31 -33.93
CA ASP A 340 -69.14 -33.31 -33.73
C ASP A 340 -67.87 -32.80 -33.05
N LEU A 341 -67.57 -31.51 -33.18
CA LEU A 341 -66.50 -30.87 -32.41
C LEU A 341 -66.90 -29.43 -32.06
N LYS A 342 -66.86 -29.11 -30.76
CA LYS A 342 -67.11 -27.77 -30.21
C LYS A 342 -65.97 -27.39 -29.27
N ALA A 343 -65.08 -26.52 -29.72
CA ALA A 343 -64.00 -25.93 -28.93
C ALA A 343 -64.35 -24.48 -28.60
N ARG A 344 -64.25 -24.07 -27.33
CA ARG A 344 -64.50 -22.67 -26.93
C ARG A 344 -63.48 -22.16 -25.92
N VAL A 345 -63.26 -20.87 -25.98
CA VAL A 345 -62.42 -20.09 -25.07
C VAL A 345 -63.23 -18.90 -24.56
N CYS A 346 -63.15 -18.65 -23.26
CA CYS A 346 -63.70 -17.48 -22.57
C CYS A 346 -62.64 -16.92 -21.63
N VAL A 347 -62.35 -15.62 -21.76
CA VAL A 347 -61.57 -14.83 -20.80
C VAL A 347 -62.46 -13.67 -20.34
N PRO A 348 -62.81 -13.58 -19.05
CA PRO A 348 -63.68 -12.51 -18.55
C PRO A 348 -63.05 -11.12 -18.62
N GLY A 349 -63.88 -10.11 -18.38
CA GLY A 349 -63.43 -8.73 -18.15
C GLY A 349 -63.65 -7.80 -19.34
N ASP A 350 -62.64 -7.00 -19.66
CA ASP A 350 -62.67 -6.03 -20.75
C ASP A 350 -61.34 -6.03 -21.52
N TYR A 351 -61.33 -6.58 -22.74
CA TYR A 351 -60.12 -6.64 -23.57
C TYR A 351 -59.64 -5.27 -24.07
N SER A 352 -60.36 -4.18 -23.80
CA SER A 352 -60.04 -2.80 -24.20
C SER A 352 -59.61 -1.89 -23.05
N LYS A 353 -59.33 -2.44 -21.85
CA LYS A 353 -58.84 -1.70 -20.68
C LYS A 353 -57.50 -2.25 -20.17
N VAL A 354 -56.64 -1.36 -19.69
CA VAL A 354 -55.40 -1.71 -18.99
C VAL A 354 -55.73 -2.05 -17.53
N PRO A 355 -55.21 -3.14 -16.94
CA PRO A 355 -55.48 -3.51 -15.55
C PRO A 355 -54.54 -2.81 -14.54
N TRP A 356 -53.47 -2.18 -15.03
CA TRP A 356 -52.46 -1.49 -14.23
C TRP A 356 -52.79 0.00 -14.07
N THR A 357 -52.53 0.56 -12.88
CA THR A 357 -52.55 2.02 -12.66
C THR A 357 -51.18 2.62 -12.94
N THR A 358 -51.10 3.95 -13.06
CA THR A 358 -49.84 4.69 -13.28
C THR A 358 -48.91 4.78 -12.05
N SER A 359 -49.29 4.21 -10.90
CA SER A 359 -48.39 4.15 -9.74
C SER A 359 -47.16 3.27 -10.02
N ARG A 360 -46.03 3.59 -9.38
CA ARG A 360 -44.82 2.72 -9.34
C ARG A 360 -44.81 1.76 -8.15
N ASP A 361 -45.71 1.94 -7.18
CA ASP A 361 -45.89 0.97 -6.10
C ASP A 361 -46.36 -0.38 -6.64
N ARG A 362 -46.08 -1.44 -5.87
CA ARG A 362 -46.48 -2.80 -6.19
C ARG A 362 -47.99 -2.89 -6.44
N GLN A 363 -48.35 -3.56 -7.53
CA GLN A 363 -49.73 -3.85 -7.91
C GLN A 363 -49.87 -5.33 -8.24
N ASP A 364 -50.91 -5.96 -7.71
CA ASP A 364 -51.24 -7.36 -7.93
C ASP A 364 -52.62 -7.43 -8.62
N ILE A 365 -52.72 -8.20 -9.71
CA ILE A 365 -53.96 -8.43 -10.47
C ILE A 365 -54.23 -9.94 -10.60
N LYS A 366 -55.49 -10.29 -10.83
CA LYS A 366 -55.92 -11.65 -11.15
C LYS A 366 -56.73 -11.66 -12.44
N GLU A 367 -56.46 -12.63 -13.29
CA GLU A 367 -57.20 -12.91 -14.51
C GLU A 367 -57.58 -14.40 -14.54
N GLU A 368 -58.70 -14.71 -15.20
CA GLU A 368 -59.29 -16.04 -15.24
C GLU A 368 -59.51 -16.47 -16.71
N MET A 369 -59.45 -17.76 -17.02
CA MET A 369 -59.67 -18.27 -18.37
C MET A 369 -60.32 -19.65 -18.35
N TRP A 370 -61.28 -19.87 -19.24
CA TRP A 370 -61.90 -21.18 -19.49
C TRP A 370 -61.58 -21.67 -20.89
N ILE A 371 -61.13 -22.90 -20.98
CA ILE A 371 -60.90 -23.65 -22.21
C ILE A 371 -61.78 -24.89 -22.17
N THR A 372 -62.60 -25.12 -23.19
CA THR A 372 -63.49 -26.30 -23.26
C THR A 372 -63.40 -26.93 -24.64
N ARG A 373 -63.43 -28.27 -24.68
CA ARG A 373 -63.57 -29.04 -25.92
C ARG A 373 -64.53 -30.20 -25.70
N ASN A 374 -65.61 -30.20 -26.46
CA ASN A 374 -66.65 -31.23 -26.45
C ASN A 374 -66.76 -31.90 -27.83
N SER A 375 -67.13 -33.19 -27.87
CA SER A 375 -67.22 -34.00 -29.09
C SER A 375 -68.33 -35.07 -29.01
N THR A 376 -68.81 -35.57 -30.14
CA THR A 376 -69.87 -36.61 -30.16
C THR A 376 -69.32 -38.03 -30.00
N PRO A 377 -70.12 -38.97 -29.42
CA PRO A 377 -69.69 -40.37 -29.20
C PRO A 377 -69.28 -41.15 -30.46
N SER A 378 -69.62 -40.67 -31.65
CA SER A 378 -69.21 -41.25 -32.94
C SER A 378 -67.73 -41.01 -33.28
N ALA A 379 -67.08 -40.02 -32.66
CA ALA A 379 -65.66 -39.72 -32.83
C ALA A 379 -64.85 -40.29 -31.65
N THR A 380 -64.71 -41.63 -31.60
CA THR A 380 -64.20 -42.41 -30.46
C THR A 380 -62.69 -42.24 -30.13
N SER A 381 -62.09 -41.11 -30.50
CA SER A 381 -60.67 -40.76 -30.26
C SER A 381 -60.47 -39.49 -29.43
N TYR A 382 -61.54 -38.73 -29.14
CA TYR A 382 -61.45 -37.43 -28.46
C TYR A 382 -61.96 -37.51 -27.02
N ILE A 383 -61.17 -37.00 -26.06
CA ILE A 383 -61.51 -36.95 -24.62
C ILE A 383 -62.03 -35.55 -24.25
N ASP A 384 -63.32 -35.42 -24.00
CA ASP A 384 -63.94 -34.14 -23.63
C ASP A 384 -63.42 -33.61 -22.29
N TYR A 385 -63.20 -32.30 -22.22
CA TYR A 385 -62.75 -31.63 -21.01
C TYR A 385 -63.18 -30.16 -20.97
N THR A 386 -63.26 -29.62 -19.75
CA THR A 386 -63.24 -28.18 -19.49
C THR A 386 -62.19 -27.88 -18.42
N LEU A 387 -61.43 -26.81 -18.65
CA LEU A 387 -60.30 -26.37 -17.87
C LEU A 387 -60.56 -24.92 -17.42
N TYR A 388 -60.32 -24.65 -16.14
CA TYR A 388 -60.29 -23.32 -15.54
C TYR A 388 -58.84 -23.01 -15.16
N CYS A 389 -58.32 -21.89 -15.64
CA CYS A 389 -57.00 -21.38 -15.27
C CYS A 389 -57.13 -20.01 -14.59
N GLU A 390 -56.45 -19.84 -13.47
CA GLU A 390 -56.26 -18.57 -12.77
C GLU A 390 -54.82 -18.10 -12.99
N VAL A 391 -54.63 -16.83 -13.32
CA VAL A 391 -53.32 -16.18 -13.42
C VAL A 391 -53.26 -15.03 -12.45
N SER A 392 -52.34 -15.11 -11.48
CA SER A 392 -51.99 -13.99 -10.61
C SER A 392 -50.74 -13.31 -11.18
N SER A 393 -50.80 -12.00 -11.42
CA SER A 393 -49.68 -11.22 -11.94
C SER A 393 -49.37 -10.02 -11.04
N THR A 394 -48.09 -9.78 -10.77
CA THR A 394 -47.59 -8.69 -9.94
C THR A 394 -46.69 -7.79 -10.78
N ARG A 395 -46.96 -6.48 -10.76
CA ARG A 395 -46.09 -5.44 -11.31
C ARG A 395 -45.43 -4.66 -10.18
N GLY A 396 -44.14 -4.41 -10.31
CA GLY A 396 -43.37 -3.58 -9.37
C GLY A 396 -41.97 -3.32 -9.89
N TYR A 397 -41.07 -2.95 -8.98
CA TYR A 397 -39.67 -2.62 -9.29
C TYR A 397 -38.70 -3.42 -8.41
N PHE A 398 -37.44 -3.49 -8.84
CA PHE A 398 -36.31 -4.04 -8.08
C PHE A 398 -35.02 -3.25 -8.37
N GLU A 399 -34.06 -3.28 -7.45
CA GLU A 399 -32.73 -2.68 -7.65
C GLU A 399 -31.84 -3.59 -8.51
N LEU A 400 -31.18 -3.05 -9.54
CA LEU A 400 -30.23 -3.80 -10.38
C LEU A 400 -28.90 -4.08 -9.65
N GLY A 401 -28.16 -5.10 -10.10
CA GLY A 401 -26.88 -5.49 -9.50
C GLY A 401 -25.79 -4.41 -9.66
N ASN A 402 -25.16 -4.01 -8.55
CA ASN A 402 -24.18 -2.93 -8.46
C ASN A 402 -23.19 -3.12 -7.29
N GLU A 403 -22.17 -2.27 -7.17
CA GLU A 403 -21.12 -2.36 -6.15
C GLU A 403 -21.68 -2.32 -4.71
N HIS A 404 -22.78 -1.61 -4.46
CA HIS A 404 -23.40 -1.51 -3.12
C HIS A 404 -24.08 -2.82 -2.69
N ASN A 405 -24.78 -3.50 -3.61
CA ASN A 405 -25.41 -4.79 -3.37
C ASN A 405 -24.53 -5.99 -3.80
N SER A 406 -23.21 -5.81 -3.92
CA SER A 406 -22.27 -6.89 -4.32
C SER A 406 -22.61 -7.58 -5.65
N PHE A 407 -23.16 -6.82 -6.60
CA PHE A 407 -23.59 -7.25 -7.93
C PHE A 407 -24.76 -8.25 -7.95
N THR A 408 -25.59 -8.30 -6.90
CA THR A 408 -26.79 -9.14 -6.85
C THR A 408 -28.07 -8.29 -6.98
N PRO A 409 -29.05 -8.67 -7.82
CA PRO A 409 -30.30 -7.93 -7.93
C PRO A 409 -31.09 -7.97 -6.62
N GLY A 410 -31.81 -6.88 -6.33
CA GLY A 410 -32.65 -6.76 -5.15
C GLY A 410 -34.00 -7.51 -5.27
N PRO A 411 -34.73 -7.65 -4.16
CA PRO A 411 -36.08 -8.22 -4.14
C PRO A 411 -37.12 -7.28 -4.78
N LEU A 412 -38.37 -7.73 -4.88
CA LEU A 412 -39.51 -6.87 -5.20
C LEU A 412 -39.62 -5.75 -4.16
N LEU A 413 -39.80 -4.52 -4.64
CA LEU A 413 -40.17 -3.38 -3.80
C LEU A 413 -41.69 -3.31 -3.67
N ASP A 414 -42.20 -3.36 -2.43
CA ASP A 414 -43.63 -3.13 -2.16
C ASP A 414 -44.04 -1.66 -2.39
N LYS A 415 -43.11 -0.72 -2.18
CA LYS A 415 -43.30 0.72 -2.42
C LYS A 415 -42.12 1.31 -3.20
N TRP A 416 -42.42 2.28 -4.05
CA TRP A 416 -41.41 3.08 -4.73
C TRP A 416 -40.72 4.03 -3.74
N PRO A 417 -39.38 4.21 -3.81
CA PRO A 417 -38.66 5.12 -2.91
C PRO A 417 -39.12 6.58 -3.02
N SER A 418 -38.98 7.34 -1.94
CA SER A 418 -39.38 8.77 -1.94
C SER A 418 -38.46 9.61 -2.82
N VAL A 419 -38.89 10.80 -3.23
CA VAL A 419 -38.07 11.69 -4.08
C VAL A 419 -36.76 12.07 -3.36
N GLU A 420 -36.80 12.33 -2.06
CA GLU A 420 -35.63 12.62 -1.24
C GLU A 420 -34.67 11.42 -1.12
N GLU A 421 -35.21 10.20 -1.09
CA GLU A 421 -34.44 8.96 -1.06
C GLU A 421 -33.76 8.68 -2.41
N LEU A 422 -34.49 8.85 -3.51
CA LEU A 422 -33.94 8.78 -4.88
C LEU A 422 -32.87 9.84 -5.11
N GLU A 423 -33.10 11.08 -4.64
CA GLU A 423 -32.11 12.14 -4.70
C GLU A 423 -30.84 11.78 -3.94
N ARG A 424 -30.97 11.16 -2.77
CA ARG A 424 -29.87 10.87 -1.86
C ARG A 424 -29.07 9.60 -2.21
N GLU A 425 -29.77 8.53 -2.58
CA GLU A 425 -29.22 7.17 -2.54
C GLU A 425 -29.18 6.44 -3.89
N PHE A 426 -29.73 7.03 -4.95
CA PHE A 426 -29.84 6.42 -6.27
C PHE A 426 -29.36 7.35 -7.40
N SER A 427 -29.03 6.74 -8.54
CA SER A 427 -28.54 7.38 -9.76
C SER A 427 -29.62 7.53 -10.82
N ASP A 428 -30.81 6.98 -10.58
CA ASP A 428 -31.93 6.93 -11.52
C ASP A 428 -32.92 8.10 -11.37
N TYR A 429 -32.47 9.14 -10.65
CA TYR A 429 -33.04 10.48 -10.63
C TYR A 429 -32.71 11.23 -11.94
N ALA A 430 -33.67 12.01 -12.45
CA ALA A 430 -33.62 12.57 -13.80
C ALA A 430 -32.46 13.55 -14.07
N SER A 431 -32.04 13.60 -15.33
CA SER A 431 -30.97 14.50 -15.79
C SER A 431 -31.43 15.95 -15.94
N SER A 432 -30.48 16.88 -15.85
CA SER A 432 -30.72 18.33 -15.88
C SER A 432 -31.54 18.87 -17.05
N ASP A 433 -31.65 18.17 -18.20
CA ASP A 433 -32.42 18.67 -19.33
C ASP A 433 -33.95 18.63 -19.10
N ALA A 434 -34.45 17.72 -18.23
CA ALA A 434 -35.84 17.75 -17.77
C ALA A 434 -36.13 19.01 -16.92
N GLN A 435 -35.17 19.42 -16.08
CA GLN A 435 -35.27 20.64 -15.27
C GLN A 435 -35.08 21.92 -16.12
N ARG A 436 -34.11 21.91 -17.04
CA ARG A 436 -33.75 23.00 -17.95
C ARG A 436 -34.87 23.32 -18.97
N ALA A 437 -35.72 22.34 -19.28
CA ALA A 437 -36.95 22.54 -20.06
C ALA A 437 -38.07 23.30 -19.31
N GLY A 438 -37.85 23.73 -18.06
CA GLY A 438 -38.83 24.49 -17.28
C GLY A 438 -40.06 23.67 -16.82
N ARG A 439 -39.98 22.34 -16.90
CA ARG A 439 -41.04 21.40 -16.47
C ARG A 439 -40.89 20.94 -15.02
N ALA A 440 -40.05 21.63 -14.25
CA ALA A 440 -39.78 21.33 -12.85
C ALA A 440 -40.90 21.83 -11.92
N ASP A 441 -42.09 21.24 -12.06
CA ASP A 441 -42.97 21.10 -10.91
C ASP A 441 -42.47 19.90 -10.10
N LYS A 442 -42.31 20.07 -8.78
CA LYS A 442 -41.53 19.11 -7.96
C LYS A 442 -42.20 17.74 -7.77
N ASP A 443 -43.46 17.64 -8.17
CA ASP A 443 -44.28 16.42 -8.07
C ASP A 443 -44.47 15.71 -9.42
N LEU A 444 -43.85 16.17 -10.52
CA LEU A 444 -44.07 15.64 -11.88
C LEU A 444 -43.11 14.48 -12.29
N TYR A 445 -43.07 13.45 -11.46
CA TYR A 445 -42.87 12.06 -11.91
C TYR A 445 -44.07 11.24 -11.37
N PRO A 446 -45.01 10.79 -12.22
CA PRO A 446 -44.84 10.32 -13.59
C PRO A 446 -44.61 11.43 -14.60
N MET A 447 -44.09 11.04 -15.77
CA MET A 447 -44.22 11.82 -17.00
C MET A 447 -45.69 11.84 -17.40
N ARG A 448 -46.53 12.55 -16.63
CA ARG A 448 -47.84 12.97 -17.11
C ARG A 448 -47.52 13.95 -18.24
N MET A 449 -47.68 13.49 -19.48
CA MET A 449 -47.63 14.36 -20.65
C MET A 449 -48.41 15.63 -20.31
N SER A 450 -47.81 16.79 -20.53
CA SER A 450 -48.54 18.05 -20.37
C SER A 450 -49.83 17.96 -21.19
N PRO A 451 -50.99 18.47 -20.73
CA PRO A 451 -52.26 18.33 -21.45
C PRO A 451 -52.20 18.80 -22.91
N SER A 452 -51.29 19.74 -23.22
CA SER A 452 -50.96 20.19 -24.58
C SER A 452 -50.33 19.13 -25.50
N TYR A 453 -50.01 17.95 -24.97
CA TYR A 453 -49.45 16.78 -25.65
C TYR A 453 -50.38 15.54 -25.58
N GLU A 454 -51.64 15.70 -25.12
CA GLU A 454 -52.71 14.66 -25.17
C GLU A 454 -53.02 14.15 -26.58
N VAL A 455 -52.38 14.72 -27.61
CA VAL A 455 -52.46 14.29 -29.02
C VAL A 455 -51.06 14.00 -29.59
N ALA A 456 -50.24 13.26 -28.85
CA ALA A 456 -49.15 12.48 -29.44
C ALA A 456 -49.74 11.27 -30.22
N ASP A 457 -50.39 11.64 -31.32
CA ASP A 457 -50.85 10.84 -32.45
C ASP A 457 -50.45 9.35 -32.38
N THR A 458 -51.42 8.45 -32.20
CA THR A 458 -51.23 6.99 -32.23
C THR A 458 -50.50 6.50 -33.49
N ARG A 459 -50.37 7.36 -34.52
CA ARG A 459 -49.51 7.26 -35.70
C ARG A 459 -48.00 7.11 -35.44
N THR A 460 -47.45 7.43 -34.26
CA THR A 460 -45.97 7.33 -34.05
C THR A 460 -45.43 5.93 -33.84
N TRP A 461 -46.22 5.00 -33.28
CA TRP A 461 -45.87 3.57 -33.25
C TRP A 461 -45.76 3.05 -34.69
N ARG A 462 -44.63 2.49 -35.10
CA ARG A 462 -44.42 2.09 -36.51
C ARG A 462 -45.02 0.72 -36.87
N ALA A 463 -45.87 0.15 -36.01
CA ALA A 463 -46.65 -1.03 -36.30
C ALA A 463 -47.75 -0.75 -37.33
N SER A 464 -48.13 -1.77 -38.12
CA SER A 464 -49.27 -1.66 -39.04
C SER A 464 -50.52 -2.16 -38.35
N ASN A 465 -51.64 -1.45 -38.53
CA ASN A 465 -52.91 -1.75 -37.86
C ASN A 465 -53.63 -2.93 -38.53
N TRP A 466 -53.03 -4.12 -38.55
CA TRP A 466 -53.54 -5.30 -39.27
C TRP A 466 -54.90 -5.78 -38.77
N PHE A 467 -55.24 -5.52 -37.50
CA PHE A 467 -56.45 -6.04 -36.84
C PHE A 467 -57.46 -4.97 -36.41
N GLY A 468 -57.19 -3.68 -36.68
CA GLY A 468 -58.04 -2.57 -36.26
C GLY A 468 -57.92 -2.19 -34.78
N THR A 469 -57.04 -2.84 -34.01
CA THR A 469 -56.91 -2.72 -32.55
C THR A 469 -55.79 -1.80 -32.08
N ARG A 470 -55.12 -1.08 -32.99
CA ARG A 470 -54.03 -0.12 -32.66
C ARG A 470 -54.43 1.00 -31.68
N GLU A 471 -55.71 1.37 -31.65
CA GLU A 471 -56.25 2.38 -30.73
C GLU A 471 -56.69 1.78 -29.39
N LEU A 472 -56.63 0.45 -29.24
CA LEU A 472 -56.89 -0.23 -27.97
C LEU A 472 -55.58 -0.42 -27.20
N PRO A 473 -55.57 -0.12 -25.89
CA PRO A 473 -54.39 -0.35 -25.08
C PRO A 473 -54.26 -1.84 -24.71
N THR A 474 -53.07 -2.25 -24.32
CA THR A 474 -52.79 -3.67 -24.00
C THR A 474 -53.46 -4.07 -22.66
N PRO A 475 -54.31 -5.12 -22.65
CA PRO A 475 -54.96 -5.61 -21.44
C PRO A 475 -54.00 -6.47 -20.60
N GLY A 476 -54.51 -7.19 -19.60
CA GLY A 476 -53.68 -8.01 -18.73
C GLY A 476 -52.91 -9.12 -19.45
N PRO A 477 -51.85 -9.67 -18.82
CA PRO A 477 -50.99 -10.69 -19.43
C PRO A 477 -51.75 -11.93 -19.94
N LEU A 478 -52.78 -12.41 -19.23
CA LEU A 478 -53.59 -13.55 -19.65
C LEU A 478 -54.50 -13.19 -20.82
N MET A 479 -55.21 -12.05 -20.74
CA MET A 479 -56.04 -11.56 -21.85
C MET A 479 -55.21 -11.34 -23.11
N THR A 480 -54.02 -10.76 -22.98
CA THR A 480 -53.07 -10.53 -24.08
C THR A 480 -52.56 -11.85 -24.68
N ALA A 481 -52.21 -12.84 -23.85
CA ALA A 481 -51.85 -14.18 -24.30
C ALA A 481 -53.01 -14.84 -25.08
N ALA A 482 -54.24 -14.79 -24.57
CA ALA A 482 -55.41 -15.39 -25.20
C ALA A 482 -55.77 -14.70 -26.54
N LEU A 483 -55.70 -13.37 -26.61
CA LEU A 483 -55.86 -12.61 -27.86
C LEU A 483 -54.81 -12.98 -28.90
N SER A 484 -53.59 -13.28 -28.47
CA SER A 484 -52.49 -13.67 -29.37
C SER A 484 -52.67 -15.08 -29.94
N ILE A 485 -53.09 -16.03 -29.09
CA ILE A 485 -53.16 -17.46 -29.42
C ILE A 485 -54.49 -17.86 -30.08
N PHE A 486 -55.59 -17.20 -29.71
CA PHE A 486 -56.94 -17.51 -30.18
C PHE A 486 -57.64 -16.35 -30.90
N GLY A 487 -57.13 -15.11 -30.77
CA GLY A 487 -57.71 -13.90 -31.35
C GLY A 487 -57.34 -13.68 -32.82
N ASN A 488 -57.56 -12.46 -33.32
CA ASN A 488 -57.45 -12.15 -34.74
C ASN A 488 -56.05 -12.43 -35.32
N GLY A 489 -55.98 -13.02 -36.51
CA GLY A 489 -54.73 -13.46 -37.14
C GLY A 489 -54.07 -14.74 -36.59
N SER A 490 -54.58 -15.32 -35.50
CA SER A 490 -54.08 -16.61 -34.99
C SER A 490 -54.54 -17.81 -35.84
N PHE A 491 -53.87 -18.97 -35.69
CA PHE A 491 -54.32 -20.26 -36.23
C PHE A 491 -55.77 -20.57 -35.88
N PHE A 492 -56.16 -20.39 -34.62
CA PHE A 492 -57.51 -20.72 -34.18
C PHE A 492 -58.54 -19.79 -34.82
N HIS A 493 -58.21 -18.50 -35.00
CA HIS A 493 -59.07 -17.59 -35.75
C HIS A 493 -59.22 -18.02 -37.21
N ALA A 494 -58.12 -18.32 -37.91
CA ALA A 494 -58.17 -18.81 -39.29
C ALA A 494 -59.06 -20.07 -39.40
N ALA A 495 -58.93 -21.00 -38.45
CA ALA A 495 -59.78 -22.19 -38.41
C ALA A 495 -61.28 -21.86 -38.20
N THR A 496 -61.61 -20.87 -37.36
CA THR A 496 -63.01 -20.43 -37.16
C THR A 496 -63.65 -19.68 -38.33
N GLN A 497 -62.86 -19.18 -39.28
CA GLN A 497 -63.37 -18.48 -40.47
C GLN A 497 -63.53 -19.41 -41.68
N ALA A 498 -62.98 -20.63 -41.62
CA ALA A 498 -63.05 -21.58 -42.73
C ALA A 498 -64.48 -22.11 -42.93
N VAL A 499 -64.87 -22.26 -44.20
CA VAL A 499 -66.09 -22.96 -44.60
C VAL A 499 -65.77 -24.45 -44.81
N GLU A 500 -66.74 -25.34 -44.60
CA GLU A 500 -66.52 -26.80 -44.65
C GLU A 500 -65.97 -27.31 -45.99
N GLU A 501 -66.32 -26.63 -47.09
CA GLU A 501 -65.79 -26.92 -48.43
C GLU A 501 -64.26 -26.69 -48.55
N ASP A 502 -63.72 -25.74 -47.78
CA ASP A 502 -62.31 -25.33 -47.83
C ASP A 502 -61.44 -26.03 -46.75
N TYR A 503 -62.02 -26.85 -45.87
CA TYR A 503 -61.33 -27.39 -44.69
C TYR A 503 -60.02 -28.13 -45.01
N ASP A 504 -60.00 -28.94 -46.07
CA ASP A 504 -58.78 -29.65 -46.46
C ASP A 504 -57.68 -28.71 -46.98
N GLU A 505 -58.04 -27.61 -47.63
CA GLU A 505 -57.09 -26.63 -48.14
C GLU A 505 -56.56 -25.74 -47.03
N VAL A 506 -57.45 -25.24 -46.15
CA VAL A 506 -57.08 -24.45 -44.98
C VAL A 506 -56.21 -25.27 -44.02
N ALA A 507 -56.54 -26.54 -43.75
CA ALA A 507 -55.71 -27.41 -42.92
C ALA A 507 -54.31 -27.63 -43.51
N ARG A 508 -54.22 -27.90 -44.83
CA ARG A 508 -52.93 -28.01 -45.53
C ARG A 508 -52.12 -26.72 -45.47
N ALA A 509 -52.76 -25.57 -45.69
CA ALA A 509 -52.10 -24.26 -45.65
C ALA A 509 -51.55 -23.95 -44.25
N LEU A 510 -52.36 -24.10 -43.20
CA LEU A 510 -51.98 -23.82 -41.81
C LEU A 510 -50.85 -24.73 -41.30
N CYS A 511 -50.85 -26.00 -41.72
CA CYS A 511 -49.78 -26.93 -41.40
C CYS A 511 -48.49 -26.70 -42.21
N ALA A 512 -48.60 -26.28 -43.47
CA ALA A 512 -47.44 -25.95 -44.30
C ALA A 512 -46.74 -24.63 -43.89
N SER A 513 -47.43 -23.74 -43.17
CA SER A 513 -46.93 -22.42 -42.78
C SER A 513 -46.42 -22.32 -41.34
N GLU A 514 -46.26 -23.46 -40.63
CA GLU A 514 -45.89 -23.54 -39.19
C GLU A 514 -46.71 -22.58 -38.30
N SER A 515 -47.97 -22.28 -38.67
CA SER A 515 -48.74 -21.19 -38.05
C SER A 515 -49.40 -21.55 -36.71
N ILE A 516 -49.06 -22.71 -36.13
CA ILE A 516 -49.66 -23.22 -34.89
C ILE A 516 -48.78 -22.85 -33.68
N PRO A 517 -49.28 -22.03 -32.72
CA PRO A 517 -48.56 -21.67 -31.50
C PRO A 517 -48.10 -22.90 -30.70
N PHE A 518 -46.88 -22.80 -30.15
CA PHE A 518 -46.23 -23.82 -29.31
C PHE A 518 -46.06 -25.21 -29.94
N SER A 519 -46.17 -25.33 -31.27
CA SER A 519 -45.92 -26.57 -32.02
C SER A 519 -44.52 -27.18 -31.80
N ARG A 520 -43.56 -26.38 -31.30
CA ARG A 520 -42.18 -26.77 -30.96
C ARG A 520 -41.97 -27.08 -29.47
N ILE A 521 -43.00 -26.92 -28.64
CA ILE A 521 -42.96 -27.08 -27.17
C ILE A 521 -44.04 -28.06 -26.65
N GLY A 522 -45.14 -28.22 -27.39
CA GLY A 522 -46.28 -29.04 -26.98
C GLY A 522 -46.28 -30.46 -27.57
N SER A 523 -46.58 -31.44 -26.72
CA SER A 523 -47.03 -32.80 -27.07
C SER A 523 -46.03 -33.74 -27.76
N SER A 524 -46.16 -35.05 -27.48
CA SER A 524 -45.50 -36.13 -28.22
C SER A 524 -46.16 -36.42 -29.58
N GLN A 525 -47.32 -35.81 -29.85
CA GLN A 525 -48.01 -35.83 -31.13
C GLN A 525 -48.17 -34.39 -31.64
N PRO A 526 -47.58 -34.02 -32.79
CA PRO A 526 -47.73 -32.68 -33.33
C PRO A 526 -49.20 -32.39 -33.73
N PRO A 527 -49.67 -31.13 -33.61
CA PRO A 527 -51.01 -30.73 -34.05
C PRO A 527 -51.28 -31.03 -35.52
N CYS A 528 -50.26 -30.96 -36.36
CA CYS A 528 -50.32 -31.41 -37.76
C CYS A 528 -49.94 -32.90 -37.84
N PRO A 529 -50.79 -33.77 -38.41
CA PRO A 529 -50.45 -35.17 -38.64
C PRO A 529 -49.30 -35.30 -39.64
N ASP A 530 -48.47 -36.33 -39.44
CA ASP A 530 -47.22 -36.58 -40.17
C ASP A 530 -47.45 -36.66 -41.69
N THR A 531 -46.97 -35.66 -42.44
CA THR A 531 -47.19 -35.51 -43.89
C THR A 531 -46.26 -36.39 -44.72
N GLN A 532 -46.17 -37.69 -44.38
CA GLN A 532 -45.79 -38.67 -45.38
C GLN A 532 -46.83 -38.61 -46.52
N PRO A 533 -46.42 -38.81 -47.79
CA PRO A 533 -47.32 -38.72 -48.94
C PRO A 533 -48.28 -39.90 -48.95
N ARG A 534 -49.34 -39.81 -48.13
CA ARG A 534 -50.53 -40.65 -48.26
C ARG A 534 -51.16 -40.37 -49.63
N PRO A 535 -51.81 -41.37 -50.26
CA PRO A 535 -52.57 -41.14 -51.49
C PRO A 535 -53.60 -40.01 -51.30
N ARG A 536 -53.96 -39.35 -52.40
CA ARG A 536 -54.76 -38.10 -52.48
C ARG A 536 -56.12 -38.11 -51.76
N ASP A 537 -56.56 -39.27 -51.25
CA ASP A 537 -57.92 -39.57 -50.85
C ASP A 537 -58.10 -39.72 -49.31
N SER A 538 -57.12 -39.27 -48.51
CA SER A 538 -57.24 -39.17 -47.05
C SER A 538 -57.27 -37.70 -46.61
N PRO A 539 -58.46 -37.11 -46.41
CA PRO A 539 -58.60 -35.68 -46.06
C PRO A 539 -58.00 -35.39 -44.68
N VAL A 540 -57.09 -34.40 -44.62
CA VAL A 540 -56.61 -33.84 -43.34
C VAL A 540 -57.66 -32.86 -42.87
N GLN A 541 -58.63 -33.34 -42.10
CA GLN A 541 -59.77 -32.54 -41.69
C GLN A 541 -59.33 -31.46 -40.69
N LEU A 542 -59.62 -30.19 -40.99
CA LEU A 542 -59.35 -29.06 -40.11
C LEU A 542 -59.80 -29.27 -38.64
N PRO A 543 -60.97 -29.87 -38.34
CA PRO A 543 -61.36 -30.25 -36.98
C PRO A 543 -60.37 -31.16 -36.25
N GLU A 544 -59.67 -32.08 -36.93
CA GLU A 544 -58.66 -32.93 -36.30
C GLU A 544 -57.46 -32.08 -35.86
N VAL A 545 -56.99 -31.17 -36.72
CA VAL A 545 -55.90 -30.24 -36.41
C VAL A 545 -56.28 -29.31 -35.26
N VAL A 546 -57.51 -28.77 -35.27
CA VAL A 546 -58.05 -27.97 -34.16
C VAL A 546 -58.14 -28.79 -32.87
N SER A 547 -58.62 -30.04 -32.92
CA SER A 547 -58.72 -30.88 -31.72
C SER A 547 -57.34 -31.19 -31.14
N ARG A 548 -56.34 -31.51 -31.99
CA ARG A 548 -54.95 -31.76 -31.55
C ARG A 548 -54.26 -30.49 -31.02
N PHE A 549 -54.60 -29.32 -31.54
CA PHE A 549 -54.17 -28.04 -30.96
C PHE A 549 -54.80 -27.80 -29.58
N MET A 550 -56.10 -28.06 -29.43
CA MET A 550 -56.76 -27.99 -28.12
C MET A 550 -56.18 -29.04 -27.15
N ASP A 551 -55.72 -30.19 -27.64
CA ASP A 551 -55.09 -31.22 -26.80
C ASP A 551 -53.80 -30.77 -26.10
N LEU A 552 -53.15 -29.70 -26.57
CA LEU A 552 -52.05 -29.05 -25.85
C LEU A 552 -52.49 -28.55 -24.46
N PHE A 553 -53.76 -28.15 -24.32
CA PHE A 553 -54.37 -27.67 -23.07
C PHE A 553 -55.25 -28.74 -22.39
N ARG A 554 -55.05 -30.04 -22.69
CA ARG A 554 -55.86 -31.13 -22.12
C ARG A 554 -55.48 -31.46 -20.68
N ASP A 555 -54.19 -31.45 -20.35
CA ASP A 555 -53.67 -31.79 -19.02
C ASP A 555 -53.37 -30.52 -18.21
N SER A 556 -53.65 -30.50 -16.91
CA SER A 556 -53.55 -29.29 -16.08
C SER A 556 -52.11 -28.79 -15.94
N ASN A 557 -51.14 -29.66 -15.65
CA ASN A 557 -49.72 -29.32 -15.51
C ASN A 557 -49.12 -28.87 -16.86
N SER A 558 -49.47 -29.56 -17.95
CA SER A 558 -49.09 -29.16 -19.31
C SER A 558 -49.66 -27.80 -19.68
N SER A 559 -50.91 -27.51 -19.26
CA SER A 559 -51.56 -26.21 -19.46
C SER A 559 -50.92 -25.11 -18.63
N GLU A 560 -50.55 -25.35 -17.37
CA GLU A 560 -49.81 -24.40 -16.54
C GLU A 560 -48.48 -24.00 -17.17
N ARG A 561 -47.72 -24.97 -17.71
CA ARG A 561 -46.44 -24.72 -18.41
C ARG A 561 -46.62 -23.92 -19.71
N LEU A 562 -47.60 -24.30 -20.54
CA LEU A 562 -47.86 -23.63 -21.82
C LEU A 562 -48.48 -22.24 -21.65
N LEU A 563 -49.47 -22.10 -20.78
CA LEU A 563 -50.11 -20.82 -20.49
C LEU A 563 -49.16 -19.91 -19.69
N GLY A 564 -48.34 -20.47 -18.80
CA GLY A 564 -47.23 -19.76 -18.16
C GLY A 564 -46.25 -19.22 -19.20
N THR A 565 -45.86 -20.02 -20.19
CA THR A 565 -45.01 -19.58 -21.30
C THR A 565 -45.68 -18.46 -22.11
N ALA A 566 -46.98 -18.59 -22.39
CA ALA A 566 -47.74 -17.56 -23.10
C ALA A 566 -47.81 -16.22 -22.33
N VAL A 567 -48.04 -16.28 -21.01
CA VAL A 567 -48.06 -15.12 -20.11
C VAL A 567 -46.66 -14.51 -19.95
N PHE A 568 -45.61 -15.33 -19.89
CA PHE A 568 -44.21 -14.86 -19.94
C PHE A 568 -43.95 -14.07 -21.22
N LEU A 569 -44.31 -14.62 -22.38
CA LEU A 569 -44.16 -13.93 -23.68
C LEU A 569 -44.99 -12.64 -23.74
N ALA A 570 -46.18 -12.60 -23.13
CA ALA A 570 -47.01 -11.41 -23.05
C ALA A 570 -46.36 -10.30 -22.19
N ASN A 571 -45.87 -10.66 -20.99
CA ASN A 571 -45.11 -9.74 -20.14
C ASN A 571 -43.86 -9.22 -20.85
N GLU A 572 -43.12 -10.10 -21.51
CA GLU A 572 -41.90 -9.76 -22.25
C GLU A 572 -42.21 -8.81 -23.40
N ALA A 573 -43.19 -9.16 -24.25
CA ALA A 573 -43.59 -8.34 -25.39
C ALA A 573 -44.10 -6.97 -24.93
N LEU A 574 -44.89 -6.89 -23.86
CA LEU A 574 -45.37 -5.62 -23.31
C LEU A 574 -44.22 -4.73 -22.82
N LEU A 575 -43.35 -5.25 -21.95
CA LEU A 575 -42.24 -4.47 -21.38
C LEU A 575 -41.21 -4.07 -22.45
N THR A 576 -40.82 -4.99 -23.34
CA THR A 576 -39.82 -4.72 -24.38
C THR A 576 -40.35 -3.81 -25.49
N SER A 577 -41.60 -3.96 -25.93
CA SER A 577 -42.20 -3.04 -26.92
C SER A 577 -42.35 -1.64 -26.34
N THR A 578 -42.79 -1.52 -25.08
CA THR A 578 -42.87 -0.22 -24.39
C THR A 578 -41.50 0.44 -24.25
N ALA A 579 -40.45 -0.33 -23.93
CA ALA A 579 -39.09 0.19 -23.79
C ALA A 579 -38.39 0.55 -25.12
N SER A 580 -38.69 -0.16 -26.21
CA SER A 580 -37.97 -0.02 -27.50
C SER A 580 -38.70 0.79 -28.57
N GLU A 581 -40.03 0.79 -28.57
CA GLU A 581 -40.87 1.54 -29.51
C GLU A 581 -41.63 2.72 -28.87
N GLY A 582 -41.61 2.83 -27.53
CA GLY A 582 -42.03 4.03 -26.82
C GLY A 582 -41.25 5.28 -27.27
N TRP A 583 -41.78 6.46 -26.94
CA TRP A 583 -41.12 7.72 -27.36
C TRP A 583 -39.67 7.78 -26.89
N ARG A 584 -38.76 8.30 -27.74
CA ARG A 584 -37.30 8.48 -27.48
C ARG A 584 -36.96 9.41 -26.30
N SER A 585 -37.93 9.71 -25.45
CA SER A 585 -37.84 10.60 -24.30
C SER A 585 -38.71 10.13 -23.13
N ALA A 586 -39.32 8.94 -23.21
CA ALA A 586 -40.36 8.48 -22.30
C ALA A 586 -40.04 7.12 -21.64
N ALA A 587 -39.27 6.24 -22.30
CA ALA A 587 -38.59 5.14 -21.61
C ALA A 587 -37.35 5.68 -20.87
N ARG A 588 -37.11 5.20 -19.65
CA ARG A 588 -36.03 5.66 -18.78
C ARG A 588 -34.71 4.95 -19.12
N GLU A 589 -33.68 5.71 -19.45
CA GLU A 589 -32.34 5.15 -19.68
C GLU A 589 -31.73 4.62 -18.38
N VAL A 590 -31.30 3.36 -18.40
CA VAL A 590 -30.53 2.75 -17.31
C VAL A 590 -29.06 2.82 -17.67
N TYR A 591 -28.28 3.52 -16.85
CA TYR A 591 -26.84 3.70 -17.04
C TYR A 591 -26.01 2.72 -16.21
N SER A 592 -24.83 2.38 -16.72
CA SER A 592 -23.77 1.70 -15.99
C SER A 592 -22.48 2.49 -16.06
N SER A 593 -21.79 2.65 -14.92
CA SER A 593 -20.42 3.18 -14.86
C SER A 593 -19.52 2.25 -14.03
N PRO A 594 -18.26 1.99 -14.43
CA PRO A 594 -17.29 1.31 -13.57
C PRO A 594 -16.86 2.15 -12.35
N GLY A 595 -17.11 3.47 -12.35
CA GLY A 595 -16.60 4.42 -11.36
C GLY A 595 -15.08 4.56 -11.38
N THR A 596 -14.54 5.24 -10.36
CA THR A 596 -13.09 5.36 -10.14
C THR A 596 -12.66 4.53 -8.94
N THR A 597 -11.69 3.63 -9.10
CA THR A 597 -11.13 2.86 -7.99
C THR A 597 -10.05 3.66 -7.26
N VAL A 598 -10.22 3.86 -5.95
CA VAL A 598 -9.20 4.45 -5.06
C VAL A 598 -8.65 3.42 -4.08
N MET A 599 -7.39 3.58 -3.68
CA MET A 599 -6.74 2.69 -2.71
C MET A 599 -7.09 3.06 -1.26
N LYS A 600 -7.49 2.06 -0.45
CA LYS A 600 -7.78 2.24 0.99
C LYS A 600 -7.26 1.08 1.86
N PRO A 601 -7.14 1.26 3.19
CA PRO A 601 -6.89 0.14 4.10
C PRO A 601 -8.11 -0.80 4.11
N LYS A 602 -7.90 -2.10 3.92
CA LYS A 602 -8.98 -3.10 3.95
C LYS A 602 -9.49 -3.25 5.38
N LYS A 603 -10.81 -3.14 5.57
CA LYS A 603 -11.49 -3.36 6.87
C LYS A 603 -11.18 -4.77 7.39
N THR A 604 -10.45 -4.87 8.51
CA THR A 604 -10.14 -6.13 9.19
C THR A 604 -10.40 -5.99 10.69
N THR A 605 -11.49 -6.56 11.21
CA THR A 605 -11.86 -6.44 12.64
C THR A 605 -10.73 -6.94 13.55
N THR A 606 -10.14 -8.09 13.22
CA THR A 606 -8.96 -8.66 13.92
C THR A 606 -7.76 -7.70 13.90
N GLY A 607 -7.50 -7.05 12.76
CA GLY A 607 -6.39 -6.11 12.62
C GLY A 607 -6.59 -4.84 13.45
N ILE A 608 -7.81 -4.31 13.46
CA ILE A 608 -8.17 -3.15 14.30
C ILE A 608 -7.95 -3.48 15.78
N VAL A 609 -8.44 -4.63 16.26
CA VAL A 609 -8.29 -5.04 17.67
C VAL A 609 -6.83 -5.25 18.05
N VAL A 610 -6.09 -6.09 17.31
CA VAL A 610 -4.71 -6.45 17.66
C VAL A 610 -3.78 -5.22 17.65
N VAL A 611 -3.83 -4.39 16.61
CA VAL A 611 -2.94 -3.23 16.51
C VAL A 611 -3.32 -2.14 17.52
N SER A 612 -4.62 -1.94 17.79
CA SER A 612 -5.05 -0.99 18.85
C SER A 612 -4.61 -1.42 20.25
N VAL A 613 -4.64 -2.73 20.55
CA VAL A 613 -4.15 -3.26 21.83
C VAL A 613 -2.64 -3.09 21.97
N LEU A 614 -1.87 -3.34 20.90
CA LEU A 614 -0.41 -3.15 20.90
C LEU A 614 -0.03 -1.67 21.14
N ILE A 615 -0.66 -0.75 20.40
CA ILE A 615 -0.44 0.69 20.55
C ILE A 615 -0.88 1.16 21.94
N GLY A 616 -2.04 0.71 22.42
CA GLY A 616 -2.54 1.03 23.76
C GLY A 616 -1.59 0.56 24.87
N LEU A 617 -1.03 -0.64 24.75
CA LEU A 617 -0.04 -1.17 25.70
C LEU A 617 1.28 -0.39 25.61
N GLN A 618 1.74 -0.01 24.41
CA GLN A 618 2.91 0.85 24.25
C GLN A 618 2.71 2.20 24.96
N VAL A 619 1.57 2.86 24.72
CA VAL A 619 1.24 4.16 25.34
C VAL A 619 1.16 4.02 26.86
N ALA A 620 0.49 2.99 27.38
CA ALA A 620 0.40 2.75 28.82
C ALA A 620 1.79 2.55 29.47
N CYS A 621 2.65 1.74 28.87
CA CYS A 621 4.03 1.54 29.34
C CYS A 621 4.85 2.83 29.32
N LEU A 622 4.73 3.65 28.27
CA LEU A 622 5.47 4.91 28.17
C LEU A 622 4.96 5.98 29.15
N VAL A 623 3.64 6.09 29.34
CA VAL A 623 3.04 6.99 30.34
C VAL A 623 3.48 6.57 31.75
N ALA A 624 3.45 5.27 32.06
CA ALA A 624 3.93 4.74 33.34
C ALA A 624 5.42 5.03 33.58
N LEU A 625 6.28 4.85 32.56
CA LEU A 625 7.70 5.19 32.64
C LEU A 625 7.92 6.70 32.84
N VAL A 626 7.22 7.56 32.11
CA VAL A 626 7.36 9.02 32.27
C VAL A 626 6.88 9.46 33.65
N TYR A 627 5.72 8.97 34.12
CA TYR A 627 5.24 9.21 35.48
C TYR A 627 6.26 8.78 36.53
N TYR A 628 6.83 7.58 36.39
CA TYR A 628 7.92 7.09 37.24
C TYR A 628 9.13 8.03 37.24
N THR A 629 9.58 8.50 36.06
CA THR A 629 10.71 9.46 35.96
C THR A 629 10.42 10.82 36.59
N CYS A 630 9.17 11.26 36.61
CA CYS A 630 8.77 12.55 37.16
C CYS A 630 8.39 12.49 38.64
N SER A 631 8.12 11.30 39.19
CA SER A 631 7.72 11.11 40.59
C SER A 631 8.86 11.22 41.62
N VAL A 632 10.12 11.15 41.18
CA VAL A 632 11.31 11.15 42.05
C VAL A 632 12.32 12.19 41.54
N PRO A 633 12.90 13.05 42.40
CA PRO A 633 13.93 13.99 41.96
C PRO A 633 15.26 13.26 41.74
N THR A 634 15.96 13.54 40.64
CA THR A 634 17.16 12.80 40.24
C THR A 634 18.43 13.64 40.29
N TRP A 635 19.56 12.98 40.60
CA TRP A 635 20.88 13.60 40.60
C TRP A 635 21.39 13.87 39.17
N THR A 636 21.41 12.86 38.29
CA THR A 636 21.72 13.01 36.85
C THR A 636 20.46 13.08 35.98
N ALA A 637 20.62 13.49 34.71
CA ALA A 637 19.57 13.55 33.71
C ALA A 637 19.26 12.20 33.05
N LYS A 638 20.29 11.38 32.81
CA LYS A 638 20.22 10.07 32.16
C LYS A 638 21.32 9.17 32.73
N LEU A 639 21.11 7.86 32.71
CA LEU A 639 22.15 6.90 33.09
C LEU A 639 23.01 6.65 31.85
N ASP A 640 24.27 7.05 31.90
CA ASP A 640 25.26 6.96 30.81
C ASP A 640 26.69 6.82 31.37
N ALA A 641 27.68 6.75 30.48
CA ALA A 641 29.10 6.64 30.86
C ALA A 641 29.58 7.80 31.77
N PHE A 642 29.04 9.01 31.63
CA PHE A 642 29.40 10.15 32.49
C PHE A 642 28.83 9.99 33.90
N ALA A 643 27.56 9.56 34.01
CA ALA A 643 26.98 9.17 35.28
C ALA A 643 27.77 8.03 35.96
N MET A 644 28.23 7.05 35.20
CA MET A 644 29.07 5.96 35.71
C MET A 644 30.45 6.43 36.18
N ALA A 645 31.10 7.34 35.43
CA ALA A 645 32.36 7.95 35.85
C ALA A 645 32.21 8.74 37.17
N GLN A 646 31.09 9.47 37.34
CA GLN A 646 30.79 10.20 38.56
C GLN A 646 30.57 9.25 39.76
N VAL A 647 29.92 8.10 39.56
CA VAL A 647 29.78 7.06 40.59
C VAL A 647 31.14 6.41 40.91
N GLY A 648 31.95 6.11 39.92
CA GLY A 648 33.29 5.54 40.10
C GLY A 648 34.22 6.45 40.91
N ALA A 649 34.19 7.76 40.65
CA ALA A 649 34.95 8.76 41.40
C ALA A 649 34.53 8.85 42.89
N GLN A 650 33.26 8.58 43.22
CA GLN A 650 32.77 8.58 44.60
C GLN A 650 33.07 7.29 45.37
N LEU A 651 33.34 6.19 44.67
CA LEU A 651 33.68 4.90 45.29
C LEU A 651 35.17 4.76 45.67
N GLY A 652 35.98 5.81 45.47
CA GLY A 652 37.35 5.89 45.98
C GLY A 652 38.37 5.00 45.26
N PHE A 653 38.08 4.54 44.04
CA PHE A 653 39.09 3.86 43.23
C PHE A 653 40.18 4.86 42.80
N PRO A 654 41.47 4.60 43.08
CA PRO A 654 42.54 5.42 42.53
C PRO A 654 42.50 5.38 41.00
N ALA A 655 42.73 6.53 40.37
CA ALA A 655 42.57 6.73 38.93
C ALA A 655 43.48 5.84 38.04
N THR A 656 44.42 5.12 38.65
CA THR A 656 45.33 4.15 38.03
C THR A 656 44.70 2.81 37.67
N ALA A 657 43.46 2.52 38.11
CA ALA A 657 42.76 1.27 37.76
C ALA A 657 41.75 1.43 36.60
N ALA A 658 41.46 2.67 36.18
CA ALA A 658 40.60 2.97 35.02
C ALA A 658 41.40 3.15 33.71
N THR A 659 42.72 3.31 33.82
CA THR A 659 43.68 3.28 32.71
C THR A 659 44.56 2.03 32.87
N GLY A 660 44.75 1.26 31.81
CA GLY A 660 45.52 0.02 31.83
C GLY A 660 47.04 0.24 31.89
N ILE A 661 47.53 0.98 32.89
CA ILE A 661 48.95 1.31 33.06
C ILE A 661 49.47 0.58 34.31
N GLY A 662 49.96 -0.64 34.12
CA GLY A 662 50.83 -1.33 35.08
C GLY A 662 52.28 -1.21 34.63
N PRO A 663 53.22 -0.72 35.46
CA PRO A 663 54.63 -0.73 35.12
C PRO A 663 55.16 -2.16 35.19
N ASN A 664 55.71 -2.67 34.09
CA ASN A 664 56.47 -3.92 34.10
C ASN A 664 57.82 -3.66 34.80
N GLN A 665 58.00 -4.26 35.98
CA GLN A 665 59.31 -4.54 36.57
C GLN A 665 59.36 -5.97 37.10
N ASP A 666 60.53 -6.57 36.94
CA ASP A 666 60.81 -8.00 36.90
C ASP A 666 60.58 -8.79 38.20
N GLY A 667 60.32 -10.11 38.04
CA GLY A 667 61.06 -11.12 38.82
C GLY A 667 60.28 -12.09 39.71
N LEU A 668 60.69 -13.36 39.61
CA LEU A 668 60.68 -14.42 40.64
C LEU A 668 59.40 -15.27 40.92
N ALA A 669 59.35 -16.39 40.18
CA ALA A 669 59.48 -17.77 40.70
C ALA A 669 58.37 -18.50 41.51
N ILE A 670 57.91 -19.62 40.91
CA ILE A 670 57.79 -20.99 41.49
C ILE A 670 56.85 -21.21 42.72
N ASP A 671 55.76 -21.99 42.56
CA ASP A 671 55.80 -23.47 42.72
C ASP A 671 54.53 -24.21 42.18
N ARG A 672 54.63 -25.54 42.03
CA ARG A 672 53.60 -26.50 41.57
C ARG A 672 53.00 -27.32 42.71
N ARG A 673 51.70 -27.64 42.61
CA ARG A 673 51.04 -28.98 42.76
C ARG A 673 49.55 -28.81 43.11
N ALA A 674 48.62 -29.72 42.78
CA ALA A 674 48.65 -31.03 42.11
C ALA A 674 47.55 -31.05 41.00
N GLY A 675 47.50 -31.92 39.97
CA GLY A 675 47.70 -33.39 39.92
C GLY A 675 46.39 -34.09 40.36
N TYR A 676 45.73 -35.02 39.65
CA TYR A 676 46.04 -36.02 38.60
C TYR A 676 44.80 -36.18 37.64
N THR A 677 44.68 -36.98 36.57
CA THR A 677 45.49 -38.05 35.92
C THR A 677 45.11 -38.20 34.43
N THR A 678 46.12 -38.41 33.56
CA THR A 678 46.31 -39.43 32.46
C THR A 678 45.12 -40.02 31.65
N THR A 679 45.26 -40.58 30.43
CA THR A 679 46.41 -41.24 29.75
C THR A 679 46.22 -41.34 28.21
N ARG A 680 47.33 -41.22 27.44
CA ARG A 680 47.81 -41.99 26.23
C ARG A 680 46.82 -42.80 25.33
N THR A 681 47.04 -43.01 24.01
CA THR A 681 48.31 -43.19 23.23
C THR A 681 48.12 -43.07 21.68
N GLU A 682 49.14 -42.55 20.95
CA GLU A 682 49.63 -42.95 19.58
C GLU A 682 48.70 -42.90 18.32
N THR A 683 49.11 -42.67 17.04
CA THR A 683 50.45 -42.62 16.36
C THR A 683 50.49 -41.75 15.06
N ILE A 684 51.73 -41.35 14.70
CA ILE A 684 52.35 -40.53 13.61
C ILE A 684 52.21 -41.24 12.19
N PRO A 685 52.30 -40.65 10.94
CA PRO A 685 53.49 -39.90 10.45
C PRO A 685 53.49 -38.83 9.30
N HIS A 686 54.45 -37.90 9.47
CA HIS A 686 55.43 -37.26 8.54
C HIS A 686 55.15 -36.93 7.05
N THR A 687 55.52 -35.70 6.66
CA THR A 687 56.62 -35.37 5.70
C THR A 687 57.23 -33.99 5.97
N GLY A 688 58.54 -33.81 5.70
CA GLY A 688 59.23 -32.50 5.57
C GLY A 688 59.59 -32.24 4.08
N PRO A 689 60.61 -31.40 3.71
CA PRO A 689 61.68 -30.84 4.55
C PRO A 689 62.18 -29.39 4.24
N ARG A 690 63.08 -28.87 5.09
CA ARG A 690 64.16 -27.85 4.82
C ARG A 690 63.75 -26.44 4.30
N ALA A 691 64.59 -25.40 4.40
CA ALA A 691 65.63 -24.99 5.36
C ALA A 691 66.16 -23.61 4.92
N ASN A 692 66.44 -22.70 5.87
CA ASN A 692 67.66 -21.88 5.96
C ASN A 692 67.43 -20.70 6.92
N GLY A 693 68.15 -20.69 8.04
CA GLY A 693 68.22 -19.53 8.92
C GLY A 693 69.39 -18.62 8.56
N ARG A 694 69.31 -17.36 8.98
CA ARG A 694 70.47 -16.52 9.29
C ARG A 694 70.22 -15.80 10.61
N THR A 695 70.91 -16.25 11.65
CA THR A 695 71.11 -15.52 12.90
C THR A 695 72.11 -14.41 12.67
N LEU A 696 71.90 -13.22 13.25
CA LEU A 696 72.94 -12.20 13.37
C LEU A 696 72.83 -11.47 14.71
N SER A 697 73.78 -11.83 15.58
CA SER A 697 74.30 -11.17 16.79
C SER A 697 73.49 -10.07 17.47
N GLU A 698 73.25 -10.27 18.77
CA GLU A 698 73.19 -9.18 19.74
C GLU A 698 74.50 -8.37 19.70
N GLY A 699 74.38 -7.06 19.93
CA GLY A 699 75.51 -6.13 20.04
C GLY A 699 75.29 -5.19 21.22
N VAL A 700 75.49 -5.71 22.44
CA VAL A 700 75.42 -4.88 23.66
C VAL A 700 76.62 -3.93 23.69
N MET A 701 76.37 -2.61 23.58
CA MET A 701 77.41 -1.59 23.74
C MET A 701 77.15 -0.76 25.00
N SER A 702 77.72 -1.23 26.11
CA SER A 702 77.87 -0.44 27.33
C SER A 702 78.92 0.64 27.13
N ILE A 703 78.54 1.92 27.14
CA ILE A 703 79.49 3.04 27.12
C ILE A 703 79.70 3.54 28.55
N HIS A 704 80.91 3.30 29.09
CA HIS A 704 81.36 3.89 30.34
C HIS A 704 81.77 5.35 30.18
N ARG A 705 81.55 6.12 31.25
CA ARG A 705 81.97 7.52 31.41
C ARG A 705 83.50 7.65 31.44
N GLY A 706 84.09 8.03 30.31
CA GLY A 706 85.51 8.44 30.21
C GLY A 706 85.61 9.95 30.01
N GLN A 707 86.25 10.64 30.96
CA GLN A 707 86.40 12.10 30.93
C GLN A 707 87.71 12.49 30.22
N SER A 708 87.60 13.20 29.10
CA SER A 708 88.71 13.95 28.50
C SER A 708 88.20 15.30 28.00
N ASN A 709 88.79 16.38 28.49
CA ASN A 709 88.55 17.72 27.95
C ASN A 709 89.09 17.78 26.52
N ASP A 710 88.24 18.05 25.54
CA ASP A 710 88.59 18.91 24.41
C ASP A 710 87.31 19.44 23.73
N THR A 711 87.32 20.74 23.43
CA THR A 711 86.34 21.49 22.62
C THR A 711 84.88 21.04 22.66
N SER A 712 84.06 21.72 23.46
CA SER A 712 82.62 21.82 23.17
C SER A 712 82.43 22.63 21.88
N SER A 713 82.20 21.95 20.76
CA SER A 713 81.78 22.57 19.51
C SER A 713 80.45 23.30 19.74
N GLN A 714 80.50 24.63 19.76
CA GLN A 714 79.30 25.44 19.60
C GLN A 714 78.99 25.54 18.11
N ARG A 715 77.79 25.12 17.73
CA ARG A 715 77.25 25.42 16.40
C ARG A 715 76.72 26.85 16.40
N GLN A 716 77.27 27.71 15.55
CA GLN A 716 76.67 29.00 15.23
C GLN A 716 75.73 28.84 14.03
N ILE A 717 74.43 28.94 14.28
CA ILE A 717 73.40 29.00 13.24
C ILE A 717 72.76 30.39 13.35
N GLY A 718 73.23 31.31 12.51
CA GLY A 718 72.88 32.73 12.61
C GLY A 718 73.40 33.37 13.90
N ASN A 719 72.55 34.16 14.57
CA ASN A 719 72.90 34.88 15.81
C ASN A 719 72.86 33.99 17.08
N CYS A 720 72.67 32.68 16.94
CA CYS A 720 72.55 31.77 18.08
C CYS A 720 73.69 30.76 18.16
N ALA A 721 74.18 30.57 19.38
CA ALA A 721 75.22 29.63 19.75
C ALA A 721 74.72 28.78 20.93
N PHE A 722 74.60 27.48 20.71
CA PHE A 722 74.21 26.49 21.72
C PHE A 722 75.15 25.26 21.61
N PRO A 723 75.22 24.42 22.65
CA PRO A 723 76.05 23.20 22.62
C PRO A 723 75.54 22.20 21.58
N GLU A 724 76.44 21.59 20.80
CA GLU A 724 76.08 20.51 19.85
C GLU A 724 75.45 19.29 20.56
N TRP A 725 75.80 19.05 21.83
CA TRP A 725 75.16 18.04 22.69
C TRP A 725 73.69 18.36 23.03
N ASP A 726 73.32 19.63 23.16
CA ASP A 726 71.93 20.04 23.41
C ASP A 726 71.09 19.81 22.15
N GLU A 727 71.65 20.12 20.96
CA GLU A 727 71.02 19.82 19.66
C GLU A 727 70.71 18.33 19.53
N LEU A 728 71.70 17.48 19.79
CA LEU A 728 71.59 16.04 19.65
C LEU A 728 70.60 15.44 20.65
N TYR A 729 70.65 15.83 21.93
CA TYR A 729 69.73 15.33 22.96
C TYR A 729 68.28 15.74 22.68
N ILE A 730 68.04 16.98 22.26
CA ILE A 730 66.68 17.46 21.97
C ILE A 730 66.16 16.81 20.68
N THR A 731 66.97 16.69 19.62
CA THR A 731 66.52 16.04 18.37
C THR A 731 66.25 14.55 18.56
N ASP A 732 67.05 13.83 19.35
CA ASP A 732 66.82 12.41 19.70
C ASP A 732 65.51 12.21 20.49
N PHE A 733 65.26 13.03 21.52
CA PHE A 733 63.99 13.00 22.26
C PHE A 733 62.78 13.31 21.36
N LEU A 734 62.88 14.34 20.51
CA LEU A 734 61.81 14.72 19.61
C LEU A 734 61.55 13.63 18.55
N GLN A 735 62.60 12.96 18.06
CA GLN A 735 62.49 11.79 17.18
C GLN A 735 61.77 10.63 17.90
N GLU A 736 62.17 10.28 19.12
CA GLU A 736 61.50 9.24 19.93
C GLU A 736 60.01 9.54 20.13
N GLN A 737 59.64 10.79 20.41
CA GLN A 737 58.24 11.18 20.61
C GLN A 737 57.42 11.19 19.30
N LEU A 738 58.01 11.56 18.16
CA LEU A 738 57.34 11.50 16.84
C LEU A 738 57.21 10.06 16.31
N ASP A 739 58.23 9.23 16.52
CA ASP A 739 58.17 7.81 16.16
C ASP A 739 57.23 7.05 17.12
N GLY A 740 57.15 7.45 18.40
CA GLY A 740 56.14 6.97 19.34
C GLY A 740 54.70 7.34 18.92
N LEU A 741 54.49 8.56 18.43
CA LEU A 741 53.21 9.00 17.83
C LEU A 741 52.81 8.16 16.61
N THR A 742 53.79 7.74 15.81
CA THR A 742 53.57 6.92 14.61
C THR A 742 53.24 5.45 14.95
N ASN A 743 53.66 4.97 16.13
CA ASN A 743 53.54 3.56 16.54
C ASN A 743 52.53 3.31 17.68
N SER A 744 51.80 4.32 18.18
CA SER A 744 50.88 4.15 19.32
C SER A 744 49.57 4.93 19.22
N ASP A 745 48.46 4.30 19.64
CA ASP A 745 47.09 4.82 19.57
C ASP A 745 46.81 6.00 20.54
N HIS A 746 47.82 6.72 21.02
CA HIS A 746 47.74 7.57 22.22
C HIS A 746 48.29 8.98 21.99
N CYS A 747 47.38 9.92 21.71
CA CYS A 747 47.69 11.34 21.61
C CYS A 747 47.92 12.02 22.97
N TRP A 748 48.79 13.04 22.99
CA TRP A 748 49.07 13.87 24.17
C TRP A 748 47.85 14.71 24.60
N ILE A 749 47.78 15.02 25.90
CA ILE A 749 46.73 15.85 26.52
C ILE A 749 46.81 17.30 26.03
N ILE A 750 48.02 17.80 25.81
CA ILE A 750 48.30 19.13 25.27
C ILE A 750 48.86 18.90 23.86
N LYS A 751 48.23 19.50 22.86
CA LYS A 751 48.54 19.30 21.44
C LYS A 751 49.65 20.23 20.93
N GLY A 752 50.18 19.92 19.75
CA GLY A 752 51.14 20.75 19.03
C GLY A 752 52.50 20.85 19.71
N VAL A 753 53.33 21.76 19.20
CA VAL A 753 54.68 22.02 19.74
C VAL A 753 54.64 22.43 21.21
N ARG A 754 53.56 23.10 21.67
CA ARG A 754 53.38 23.42 23.09
C ARG A 754 53.33 22.17 24.00
N GLY A 755 52.63 21.12 23.57
CA GLY A 755 52.57 19.86 24.32
C GLY A 755 53.93 19.17 24.37
N LEU A 756 54.61 19.14 23.22
CA LEU A 756 55.94 18.58 23.06
C LEU A 756 56.99 19.36 23.90
N HIS A 757 56.85 20.68 23.99
CA HIS A 757 57.66 21.55 24.84
C HIS A 757 57.43 21.27 26.33
N GLU A 758 56.19 21.06 26.78
CA GLU A 758 55.91 20.66 28.17
C GLU A 758 56.44 19.25 28.49
N LEU A 759 56.40 18.31 27.55
CA LEU A 759 56.99 16.97 27.72
C LEU A 759 58.52 17.03 27.81
N LEU A 760 59.18 17.78 26.91
CA LEU A 760 60.62 18.02 26.93
C LEU A 760 61.06 18.68 28.24
N HIS A 761 60.35 19.74 28.67
CA HIS A 761 60.66 20.43 29.92
C HIS A 761 60.50 19.50 31.13
N ARG A 762 59.50 18.61 31.17
CA ARG A 762 59.35 17.61 32.23
C ARG A 762 60.51 16.62 32.24
N ASN A 763 60.92 16.11 31.08
CA ASN A 763 62.03 15.17 30.95
C ASN A 763 63.35 15.78 31.46
N ILE A 764 63.66 17.02 31.06
CA ILE A 764 64.83 17.77 31.55
C ILE A 764 64.77 17.94 33.08
N THR A 765 63.62 18.35 33.64
CA THR A 765 63.48 18.52 35.11
C THR A 765 63.56 17.21 35.90
N ALA A 766 63.25 16.07 35.28
CA ALA A 766 63.35 14.75 35.90
C ALA A 766 64.80 14.23 35.96
N ASN A 767 65.71 14.81 35.17
CA ASN A 767 67.09 14.32 35.01
C ASN A 767 68.13 15.44 35.28
N PRO A 768 68.22 15.97 36.51
CA PRO A 768 68.94 17.21 36.85
C PRO A 768 70.48 17.17 36.72
N MET A 769 71.05 16.08 36.21
CA MET A 769 72.47 15.97 35.86
C MET A 769 72.80 16.54 34.47
N ASN A 770 71.79 16.79 33.63
CA ASN A 770 71.94 17.32 32.27
C ASN A 770 71.43 18.77 32.22
N ASN A 771 72.35 19.74 32.22
CA ASN A 771 72.02 21.17 32.12
C ASN A 771 71.81 21.59 30.64
N VAL A 772 70.71 21.11 30.04
CA VAL A 772 70.37 21.32 28.63
C VAL A 772 69.57 22.61 28.44
N THR A 773 69.92 23.38 27.40
CA THR A 773 69.22 24.61 26.99
C THR A 773 68.38 24.39 25.74
N ILE A 774 67.11 24.79 25.76
CA ILE A 774 66.22 24.65 24.59
C ILE A 774 66.48 25.83 23.63
N PRO A 775 66.82 25.59 22.34
CA PRO A 775 67.06 26.67 21.39
C PRO A 775 65.74 27.26 20.88
N GLU A 776 65.42 28.48 21.30
CA GLU A 776 64.22 29.19 20.83
C GLU A 776 64.39 29.86 19.45
N CYS A 777 65.63 30.10 19.03
CA CYS A 777 65.99 30.99 17.92
C CYS A 777 66.33 30.31 16.58
N VAL A 778 66.27 28.98 16.51
CA VAL A 778 66.56 28.18 15.31
C VAL A 778 65.53 27.05 15.23
N PRO A 779 64.93 26.75 14.06
CA PRO A 779 64.08 25.58 13.91
C PRO A 779 64.88 24.28 14.00
N LEU A 780 64.36 23.30 14.72
CA LEU A 780 64.89 21.94 14.70
C LEU A 780 64.20 21.13 13.62
N ASN A 781 64.98 20.60 12.67
CA ASN A 781 64.49 19.82 11.53
C ASN A 781 64.61 18.32 11.83
N ILE A 782 63.49 17.61 11.76
CA ILE A 782 63.38 16.19 12.13
C ILE A 782 62.64 15.44 11.03
N SER A 783 63.05 14.21 10.75
CA SER A 783 62.41 13.37 9.74
C SER A 783 61.77 12.13 10.38
N SER A 784 60.44 12.06 10.39
CA SER A 784 59.69 10.90 10.85
C SER A 784 58.62 10.51 9.84
N SER A 785 58.43 9.20 9.62
CA SER A 785 57.55 8.62 8.59
C SER A 785 57.68 9.27 7.20
N GLY A 786 58.91 9.62 6.80
CA GLY A 786 59.22 10.28 5.52
C GLY A 786 58.72 11.73 5.35
N ASN A 787 58.13 12.32 6.39
CA ASN A 787 57.84 13.75 6.47
C ASN A 787 59.01 14.50 7.10
N THR A 788 59.24 15.75 6.71
CA THR A 788 60.14 16.66 7.41
C THR A 788 59.35 17.66 8.24
N PHE A 789 59.62 17.67 9.55
CA PHE A 789 59.03 18.59 10.53
C PHE A 789 60.09 19.63 10.93
N SER A 790 59.77 20.91 10.76
CA SER A 790 60.60 22.03 11.25
C SER A 790 59.91 22.64 12.48
N ILE A 791 60.47 22.42 13.67
CA ILE A 791 59.83 22.77 14.95
C ILE A 791 60.41 24.08 15.50
N TYR A 792 59.54 25.06 15.81
CA TYR A 792 59.90 26.38 16.31
C TYR A 792 59.41 26.57 17.76
N PHE A 793 60.32 26.49 18.74
CA PHE A 793 59.96 26.66 20.16
C PHE A 793 59.63 28.11 20.55
N SER A 794 60.19 29.13 19.89
CA SER A 794 59.92 30.56 20.19
C SER A 794 58.46 30.99 20.02
N ASN A 795 57.73 30.39 19.08
CA ASN A 795 56.33 30.71 18.80
C ASN A 795 55.39 29.49 18.96
N ASN A 796 55.93 28.33 19.36
CA ASN A 796 55.23 27.04 19.45
C ASN A 796 54.54 26.61 18.13
N LYS A 797 55.15 26.90 16.98
CA LYS A 797 54.69 26.48 15.65
C LYS A 797 55.56 25.38 15.03
N PHE A 798 55.03 24.72 14.02
CA PHE A 798 55.77 23.77 13.20
C PHE A 798 55.44 23.94 11.71
N ASP A 799 56.40 23.63 10.84
CA ASP A 799 56.15 23.49 9.41
C ASP A 799 56.28 22.00 9.04
N VAL A 800 55.44 21.54 8.10
CA VAL A 800 55.48 20.17 7.56
C VAL A 800 55.82 20.22 6.08
N ASN A 801 56.91 19.58 5.67
CA ASN A 801 57.38 19.52 4.27
C ASN A 801 57.52 20.91 3.60
N GLY A 802 57.75 21.97 4.39
CA GLY A 802 57.84 23.37 3.93
C GLY A 802 56.52 24.13 3.84
N VAL A 803 55.42 23.61 4.40
CA VAL A 803 54.12 24.28 4.55
C VAL A 803 53.92 24.66 6.02
N ASP A 804 53.46 25.89 6.29
CA ASP A 804 53.23 26.38 7.66
C ASP A 804 52.02 25.69 8.33
N GLU A 805 52.04 25.59 9.67
CA GLU A 805 50.98 24.97 10.49
C GLU A 805 49.56 25.40 10.09
N ASP A 806 49.31 26.71 9.94
CA ASP A 806 47.95 27.22 9.71
C ASP A 806 47.46 26.81 8.30
N THR A 807 48.30 26.97 7.27
CA THR A 807 48.01 26.54 5.91
C THR A 807 47.86 25.02 5.80
N PHE A 808 48.74 24.25 6.45
CA PHE A 808 48.70 22.79 6.44
C PHE A 808 47.41 22.25 7.08
N VAL A 809 47.03 22.77 8.25
CA VAL A 809 45.80 22.38 8.94
C VAL A 809 44.56 22.76 8.12
N ILE A 810 44.52 23.95 7.51
CA ILE A 810 43.39 24.40 6.68
C ILE A 810 43.25 23.52 5.42
N LEU A 811 44.34 23.27 4.69
CA LEU A 811 44.31 22.44 3.48
C LEU A 811 43.86 21.01 3.79
N THR A 812 44.38 20.43 4.87
CA THR A 812 44.05 19.04 5.26
C THR A 812 42.63 18.94 5.80
N TYR A 813 42.12 19.97 6.49
CA TYR A 813 40.71 20.03 6.89
C TYR A 813 39.77 20.12 5.68
N ILE A 814 40.10 20.94 4.67
CA ILE A 814 39.33 21.01 3.41
C ILE A 814 39.38 19.66 2.68
N HIS A 815 40.53 19.01 2.62
CA HIS A 815 40.69 17.66 2.06
C HIS A 815 39.75 16.66 2.76
N LEU A 816 39.83 16.56 4.10
CA LEU A 816 39.00 15.64 4.91
C LEU A 816 37.51 15.87 4.69
N VAL A 817 37.05 17.13 4.76
CA VAL A 817 35.62 17.47 4.61
C VAL A 817 35.13 17.18 3.19
N THR A 818 35.89 17.58 2.16
CA THR A 818 35.48 17.37 0.76
C THR A 818 35.50 15.91 0.34
N MET A 819 36.51 15.13 0.75
CA MET A 819 36.56 13.69 0.48
C MET A 819 35.49 12.91 1.21
N THR A 820 35.23 13.24 2.49
CA THR A 820 34.12 12.62 3.25
C THR A 820 32.77 12.94 2.59
N ALA A 821 32.52 14.20 2.22
CA ALA A 821 31.30 14.60 1.53
C ALA A 821 31.15 13.93 0.15
N ALA A 822 32.25 13.73 -0.59
CA ALA A 822 32.25 13.03 -1.87
C ALA A 822 31.90 11.54 -1.71
N PHE A 823 32.74 10.78 -0.99
CA PHE A 823 32.70 9.31 -0.98
C PHE A 823 31.75 8.69 0.03
N PHE A 824 31.39 9.41 1.10
CA PHE A 824 30.55 8.87 2.17
C PHE A 824 29.15 9.50 2.26
N LEU A 825 28.90 10.60 1.53
CA LEU A 825 27.58 11.22 1.43
C LEU A 825 27.06 11.23 -0.02
N ALA A 826 27.69 11.99 -0.92
CA ALA A 826 27.20 12.17 -2.28
C ALA A 826 27.19 10.87 -3.09
N TYR A 827 28.28 10.09 -3.03
CA TYR A 827 28.41 8.86 -3.80
C TYR A 827 27.43 7.74 -3.37
N PRO A 828 27.26 7.43 -2.07
CA PRO A 828 26.19 6.53 -1.62
C PRO A 828 24.78 6.97 -2.05
N ILE A 829 24.46 8.27 -1.98
CA ILE A 829 23.16 8.80 -2.41
C ILE A 829 22.93 8.57 -3.92
N ILE A 830 23.95 8.82 -4.76
CA ILE A 830 23.91 8.53 -6.20
C ILE A 830 23.56 7.07 -6.46
N LEU A 831 24.20 6.14 -5.72
CA LEU A 831 23.98 4.70 -5.89
C LEU A 831 22.57 4.29 -5.47
N VAL A 832 22.04 4.81 -4.36
CA VAL A 832 20.65 4.57 -3.94
C VAL A 832 19.65 5.09 -4.99
N LEU A 833 19.88 6.28 -5.55
CA LEU A 833 19.06 6.83 -6.63
C LEU A 833 19.11 5.95 -7.90
N ALA A 834 20.28 5.41 -8.23
CA ALA A 834 20.45 4.49 -9.37
C ALA A 834 19.74 3.14 -9.19
N SER A 835 19.77 2.57 -7.97
CA SER A 835 19.13 1.29 -7.66
C SER A 835 17.61 1.38 -7.58
N THR A 836 17.07 2.51 -7.12
CA THR A 836 15.66 2.65 -6.75
C THR A 836 14.69 2.26 -7.88
N PRO A 837 14.80 2.76 -9.13
CA PRO A 837 13.89 2.36 -10.22
C PRO A 837 13.92 0.86 -10.52
N SER A 838 15.10 0.22 -10.44
CA SER A 838 15.25 -1.22 -10.68
C SER A 838 14.58 -2.06 -9.58
N LEU A 839 14.71 -1.64 -8.31
CA LEU A 839 14.06 -2.31 -7.18
C LEU A 839 12.54 -2.14 -7.21
N CYS A 840 12.04 -0.95 -7.54
CA CYS A 840 10.60 -0.69 -7.73
C CYS A 840 9.97 -1.60 -8.80
N ILE A 841 10.64 -1.78 -9.95
CA ILE A 841 10.22 -2.72 -10.99
C ILE A 841 10.22 -4.17 -10.49
N MET A 842 11.23 -4.59 -9.71
CA MET A 842 11.30 -5.96 -9.17
C MET A 842 10.28 -6.26 -8.06
N ILE A 843 9.65 -5.24 -7.46
CA ILE A 843 8.59 -5.36 -6.44
C ILE A 843 7.19 -5.18 -7.06
N ASP A 844 7.09 -5.24 -8.39
CA ASP A 844 5.85 -5.06 -9.17
C ASP A 844 5.14 -3.71 -8.88
N ARG A 845 5.93 -2.69 -8.56
CA ARG A 845 5.49 -1.30 -8.34
C ARG A 845 6.39 -0.35 -9.14
N PRO A 846 6.32 -0.37 -10.48
CA PRO A 846 7.10 0.53 -11.31
C PRO A 846 6.81 1.99 -10.94
N LEU A 847 7.85 2.81 -10.89
CA LEU A 847 7.69 4.25 -10.68
C LEU A 847 7.02 4.88 -11.89
N GLU A 848 6.06 5.77 -11.64
CA GLU A 848 5.47 6.63 -12.67
C GLU A 848 6.55 7.39 -13.45
N GLU A 849 6.37 7.51 -14.76
CA GLU A 849 7.25 8.25 -15.68
C GLU A 849 7.72 9.63 -15.15
N PRO A 850 6.84 10.55 -14.69
CA PRO A 850 7.28 11.84 -14.14
C PRO A 850 8.18 11.71 -12.91
N THR A 851 7.98 10.68 -12.08
CA THR A 851 8.78 10.42 -10.88
C THR A 851 10.13 9.80 -11.24
N ARG A 852 10.17 8.88 -12.21
CA ARG A 852 11.42 8.31 -12.75
C ARG A 852 12.31 9.40 -13.36
N GLN A 853 11.74 10.29 -14.17
CA GLN A 853 12.47 11.42 -14.77
C GLN A 853 13.03 12.40 -13.72
N LYS A 854 12.32 12.63 -12.61
CA LYS A 854 12.83 13.45 -11.49
C LYS A 854 14.06 12.78 -10.85
N ILE A 855 14.01 11.48 -10.57
CA ILE A 855 15.12 10.73 -9.99
C ILE A 855 16.36 10.75 -10.91
N GLU A 856 16.19 10.51 -12.21
CA GLU A 856 17.29 10.56 -13.20
C GLU A 856 17.93 11.96 -13.30
N LYS A 857 17.13 13.03 -13.18
CA LYS A 857 17.64 14.42 -13.12
C LYS A 857 18.47 14.64 -11.86
N TRP A 858 17.95 14.28 -10.68
CA TRP A 858 18.68 14.40 -9.42
C TRP A 858 19.97 13.58 -9.42
N GLN A 859 19.94 12.33 -9.88
CA GLN A 859 21.14 11.50 -10.03
C GLN A 859 22.21 12.19 -10.90
N THR A 860 21.80 12.81 -12.03
CA THR A 860 22.71 13.57 -12.89
C THR A 860 23.35 14.75 -12.15
N ILE A 861 22.54 15.53 -11.43
CA ILE A 861 22.99 16.71 -10.66
C ILE A 861 24.00 16.28 -9.59
N PHE A 862 23.69 15.26 -8.78
CA PHE A 862 24.62 14.75 -7.78
C PHE A 862 25.92 14.22 -8.41
N GLN A 863 25.86 13.53 -9.55
CA GLN A 863 27.05 13.01 -10.24
C GLN A 863 27.98 14.12 -10.76
N THR A 864 27.44 15.14 -11.44
CA THR A 864 28.26 16.13 -12.16
C THR A 864 28.51 17.43 -11.40
N ALA A 865 27.56 17.87 -10.57
CA ALA A 865 27.62 19.16 -9.88
C ALA A 865 27.98 19.06 -8.39
N VAL A 866 27.96 17.85 -7.80
CA VAL A 866 28.30 17.63 -6.38
C VAL A 866 29.51 16.72 -6.25
N PHE A 867 29.42 15.46 -6.71
CA PHE A 867 30.47 14.46 -6.51
C PHE A 867 31.78 14.83 -7.22
N ALA A 868 31.74 15.14 -8.51
CA ALA A 868 32.96 15.43 -9.27
C ALA A 868 33.72 16.69 -8.76
N PRO A 869 33.07 17.84 -8.48
CA PRO A 869 33.76 18.99 -7.90
C PRO A 869 34.37 18.72 -6.52
N LEU A 870 33.66 17.98 -5.64
CA LEU A 870 34.19 17.64 -4.31
C LEU A 870 35.41 16.71 -4.38
N ALA A 871 35.36 15.68 -5.22
CA ALA A 871 36.49 14.77 -5.41
C ALA A 871 37.72 15.47 -6.01
N ILE A 872 37.52 16.42 -6.95
CA ILE A 872 38.61 17.24 -7.50
C ILE A 872 39.18 18.18 -6.44
N ALA A 873 38.32 18.89 -5.69
CA ALA A 873 38.76 19.83 -4.65
C ALA A 873 39.57 19.12 -3.56
N GLY A 874 39.10 17.96 -3.09
CA GLY A 874 39.83 17.13 -2.13
C GLY A 874 41.17 16.65 -2.68
N LEU A 875 41.22 16.18 -3.93
CA LEU A 875 42.48 15.72 -4.54
C LEU A 875 43.51 16.85 -4.63
N VAL A 876 43.09 18.03 -5.09
CA VAL A 876 43.98 19.21 -5.21
C VAL A 876 44.47 19.66 -3.84
N THR A 877 43.60 19.76 -2.84
CA THR A 877 44.01 20.19 -1.49
C THR A 877 44.90 19.17 -0.78
N GLY A 878 44.71 17.87 -1.01
CA GLY A 878 45.62 16.82 -0.51
C GLY A 878 47.01 16.87 -1.16
N ILE A 879 47.08 17.08 -2.48
CA ILE A 879 48.36 17.24 -3.20
C ILE A 879 49.11 18.49 -2.71
N VAL A 880 48.42 19.64 -2.59
CA VAL A 880 49.04 20.90 -2.14
C VAL A 880 49.43 20.82 -0.66
N GLY A 881 48.65 20.14 0.19
CA GLY A 881 48.95 19.95 1.61
C GLY A 881 50.23 19.14 1.88
N MET A 882 50.64 18.25 0.96
CA MET A 882 51.88 17.47 1.09
C MET A 882 53.18 18.29 0.91
N GLY A 883 53.09 19.53 0.42
CA GLY A 883 54.25 20.42 0.27
C GLY A 883 55.33 19.86 -0.66
N ASN A 884 56.59 19.96 -0.25
CA ASN A 884 57.76 19.50 -1.01
C ASN A 884 58.06 17.99 -0.87
N SER A 885 57.13 17.19 -0.34
CA SER A 885 57.33 15.75 -0.14
C SER A 885 56.89 14.92 -1.34
N ASP A 886 57.56 13.79 -1.57
CA ASP A 886 57.18 12.82 -2.60
C ASP A 886 55.73 12.32 -2.37
N HIS A 887 54.92 12.40 -3.42
CA HIS A 887 53.52 11.97 -3.39
C HIS A 887 53.38 10.44 -3.48
N ALA A 888 52.23 9.91 -3.04
CA ALA A 888 51.87 8.48 -3.13
C ALA A 888 52.80 7.51 -2.37
N ARG A 889 53.43 7.97 -1.27
CA ARG A 889 54.30 7.14 -0.41
C ARG A 889 53.63 6.60 0.87
N THR A 890 52.58 7.26 1.38
CA THR A 890 51.79 6.74 2.51
C THR A 890 50.72 5.77 2.02
N GLU A 891 50.27 4.86 2.89
CA GLU A 891 49.19 3.91 2.56
C GLU A 891 47.93 4.69 2.14
N HIS A 892 47.57 5.73 2.91
CA HIS A 892 46.47 6.65 2.60
C HIS A 892 46.62 7.28 1.22
N GLY A 893 47.82 7.76 0.87
CA GLY A 893 48.09 8.35 -0.44
C GLY A 893 47.85 7.36 -1.58
N ILE A 894 48.38 6.14 -1.48
CA ILE A 894 48.24 5.09 -2.50
C ILE A 894 46.76 4.69 -2.65
N ILE A 895 46.08 4.38 -1.55
CA ILE A 895 44.68 3.96 -1.50
C ILE A 895 43.77 5.10 -2.01
N GLY A 896 44.07 6.34 -1.64
CA GLY A 896 43.41 7.56 -2.10
C GLY A 896 43.51 7.77 -3.61
N TYR A 897 44.70 7.71 -4.19
CA TYR A 897 44.88 7.83 -5.64
C TYR A 897 44.16 6.73 -6.42
N VAL A 898 44.18 5.48 -5.94
CA VAL A 898 43.43 4.38 -6.56
C VAL A 898 41.93 4.64 -6.49
N THR A 899 41.42 5.09 -5.34
CA THR A 899 39.99 5.39 -5.14
C THR A 899 39.51 6.53 -6.04
N VAL A 900 40.25 7.64 -6.11
CA VAL A 900 39.92 8.79 -6.97
C VAL A 900 40.11 8.45 -8.45
N GLY A 901 41.10 7.64 -8.80
CA GLY A 901 41.30 7.14 -10.17
C GLY A 901 40.14 6.28 -10.67
N LEU A 902 39.61 5.38 -9.82
CA LEU A 902 38.40 4.63 -10.12
C LEU A 902 37.16 5.55 -10.21
N ALA A 903 37.04 6.51 -9.31
CA ALA A 903 35.94 7.48 -9.31
C ALA A 903 35.90 8.34 -10.59
N ALA A 904 37.05 8.72 -11.13
CA ALA A 904 37.18 9.46 -12.38
C ALA A 904 36.59 8.71 -13.60
N LEU A 905 36.50 7.37 -13.55
CA LEU A 905 35.87 6.56 -14.59
C LEU A 905 34.33 6.55 -14.51
N VAL A 906 33.76 6.78 -13.32
CA VAL A 906 32.30 6.65 -13.10
C VAL A 906 31.50 7.73 -13.84
N VAL A 907 31.95 8.99 -13.81
CA VAL A 907 31.22 10.10 -14.45
C VAL A 907 31.15 9.92 -15.99
N PRO A 908 32.26 9.61 -16.70
CA PRO A 908 32.19 9.28 -18.13
C PRO A 908 31.37 8.04 -18.45
N LEU A 909 31.47 6.97 -17.64
CA LEU A 909 30.68 5.74 -17.83
C LEU A 909 29.18 6.02 -17.71
N TYR A 910 28.75 6.76 -16.68
CA TYR A 910 27.36 7.17 -16.48
C TYR A 910 26.82 7.99 -17.66
N LEU A 911 27.57 9.00 -18.12
CA LEU A 911 27.16 9.84 -19.26
C LEU A 911 27.08 9.03 -20.56
N TYR A 912 28.00 8.08 -20.78
CA TYR A 912 27.99 7.20 -21.94
C TYR A 912 26.82 6.20 -21.91
N GLN A 913 26.54 5.60 -20.76
CA GLN A 913 25.40 4.72 -20.51
C GLN A 913 24.06 5.46 -20.73
N LYS A 914 23.92 6.66 -20.16
CA LYS A 914 22.73 7.51 -20.34
C LYS A 914 22.50 7.85 -21.82
N ARG A 915 23.56 8.24 -22.54
CA ARG A 915 23.50 8.53 -23.99
C ARG A 915 23.11 7.30 -24.84
N LEU A 916 23.52 6.10 -24.42
CA LEU A 916 23.10 4.84 -25.06
C LEU A 916 21.63 4.53 -24.77
N ASN A 917 21.19 4.61 -23.52
CA ASN A 917 19.80 4.34 -23.12
C ASN A 917 18.79 5.29 -23.78
N SER A 918 19.17 6.52 -24.11
CA SER A 918 18.30 7.49 -24.80
C SER A 918 18.09 7.22 -26.30
N ARG A 919 18.69 6.18 -26.90
CA ARG A 919 18.49 5.84 -28.32
C ARG A 919 17.33 4.84 -28.50
N PRO A 920 16.33 5.11 -29.36
CA PRO A 920 15.25 4.15 -29.62
C PRO A 920 15.74 2.90 -30.37
N ASP A 921 16.71 3.05 -31.28
CA ASP A 921 17.18 1.97 -32.16
C ASP A 921 18.44 1.26 -31.61
N LEU A 922 18.29 0.50 -30.53
CA LEU A 922 19.41 -0.33 -30.01
C LEU A 922 19.63 -1.60 -30.86
N SER A 923 20.75 -1.65 -31.59
CA SER A 923 21.19 -2.88 -32.24
C SER A 923 21.62 -3.96 -31.20
N PHE A 924 21.52 -5.24 -31.58
CA PHE A 924 21.84 -6.37 -30.69
C PHE A 924 23.27 -6.32 -30.10
N LEU A 925 24.25 -5.91 -30.91
CA LEU A 925 25.63 -5.69 -30.48
C LEU A 925 25.73 -4.56 -29.43
N MET A 926 24.96 -3.49 -29.62
CA MET A 926 24.94 -2.35 -28.70
C MET A 926 24.25 -2.71 -27.37
N TYR A 927 23.19 -3.52 -27.40
CA TYR A 927 22.57 -4.08 -26.19
C TYR A 927 23.51 -5.02 -25.42
N ARG A 928 24.27 -5.89 -26.10
CA ARG A 928 25.30 -6.74 -25.46
C ARG A 928 26.40 -5.89 -24.81
N ARG A 929 26.85 -4.81 -25.47
CA ARG A 929 27.82 -3.86 -24.90
C ARG A 929 27.25 -3.14 -23.67
N LEU A 930 26.02 -2.62 -23.75
CA LEU A 930 25.33 -1.97 -22.62
C LEU A 930 25.23 -2.90 -21.41
N LYS A 931 24.84 -4.17 -21.61
CA LYS A 931 24.75 -5.15 -20.51
C LYS A 931 26.10 -5.44 -19.85
N LEU A 932 27.18 -5.45 -20.63
CA LEU A 932 28.54 -5.64 -20.13
C LEU A 932 29.04 -4.39 -19.37
N LEU A 933 28.76 -3.20 -19.90
CA LEU A 933 29.04 -1.92 -19.24
C LEU A 933 28.31 -1.81 -17.90
N ASN A 934 27.01 -2.14 -17.83
CA ASN A 934 26.25 -2.13 -16.58
C ASN A 934 26.79 -3.10 -15.53
N ALA A 935 27.37 -4.23 -15.95
CA ALA A 935 28.02 -5.17 -15.04
C ALA A 935 29.37 -4.65 -14.53
N PHE A 936 30.15 -4.00 -15.41
CA PHE A 936 31.45 -3.40 -15.10
C PHE A 936 31.31 -2.17 -14.18
N ASP A 937 30.35 -1.30 -14.48
CA ASP A 937 29.96 -0.13 -13.68
C ASP A 937 29.59 -0.54 -12.25
N PHE A 938 28.74 -1.57 -12.09
CA PHE A 938 28.40 -2.13 -10.78
C PHE A 938 29.63 -2.63 -10.01
N THR A 939 30.56 -3.33 -10.67
CA THR A 939 31.79 -3.81 -10.00
C THR A 939 32.74 -2.67 -9.60
N ILE A 940 32.86 -1.62 -10.42
CA ILE A 940 33.65 -0.43 -10.07
C ILE A 940 33.01 0.28 -8.86
N CYS A 941 31.69 0.44 -8.84
CA CYS A 941 31.00 1.11 -7.74
C CYS A 941 31.16 0.38 -6.41
N GLN A 942 31.12 -0.95 -6.42
CA GLN A 942 31.39 -1.77 -5.23
C GLN A 942 32.86 -1.67 -4.77
N ALA A 943 33.81 -1.67 -5.70
CA ALA A 943 35.22 -1.51 -5.38
C ALA A 943 35.51 -0.13 -4.75
N ILE A 944 34.94 0.95 -5.28
CA ILE A 944 35.10 2.30 -4.74
C ILE A 944 34.58 2.39 -3.30
N LEU A 945 33.35 1.90 -3.02
CA LEU A 945 32.80 1.94 -1.66
C LEU A 945 33.63 1.13 -0.65
N LEU A 946 34.20 0.00 -1.07
CA LEU A 946 35.02 -0.86 -0.22
C LEU A 946 36.39 -0.23 0.05
N ILE A 947 37.08 0.26 -0.98
CA ILE A 947 38.44 0.84 -0.85
C ILE A 947 38.38 2.18 -0.10
N SER A 948 37.37 3.02 -0.35
CA SER A 948 37.18 4.27 0.40
C SER A 948 36.95 4.04 1.90
N GLY A 949 36.39 2.88 2.27
CA GLY A 949 36.19 2.46 3.66
C GLY A 949 37.49 2.28 4.46
N PHE A 950 38.61 1.98 3.78
CA PHE A 950 39.95 1.94 4.38
C PHE A 950 40.64 3.30 4.33
N ALA A 951 40.43 4.09 3.26
CA ALA A 951 41.08 5.39 3.08
C ALA A 951 40.70 6.44 4.15
N LEU A 952 39.48 6.40 4.68
CA LEU A 952 39.00 7.42 5.62
C LEU A 952 39.58 7.28 7.04
N PRO A 953 39.57 6.10 7.69
CA PRO A 953 40.26 5.93 8.99
C PRO A 953 41.75 6.25 8.90
N ASP A 954 42.42 5.66 7.92
CA ASP A 954 43.86 5.82 7.65
C ASP A 954 44.26 7.31 7.46
N GLY A 955 43.44 8.08 6.74
CA GLY A 955 43.63 9.53 6.59
C GLY A 955 43.36 10.37 7.84
N ILE A 956 42.56 9.86 8.79
CA ILE A 956 42.35 10.52 10.09
C ILE A 956 43.55 10.25 11.03
N ASP A 957 44.14 9.07 10.94
CA ASP A 957 45.33 8.68 11.70
C ASP A 957 46.58 9.41 11.17
N ASP A 958 46.78 9.48 9.85
CA ASP A 958 47.77 10.35 9.19
C ASP A 958 47.60 11.83 9.62
N PHE A 959 46.36 12.34 9.68
CA PHE A 959 46.11 13.71 10.17
C PHE A 959 46.46 13.89 11.65
N GLY A 960 46.20 12.88 12.50
CA GLY A 960 46.53 12.92 13.93
C GLY A 960 48.03 12.98 14.20
N THR A 961 48.82 12.21 13.46
CA THR A 961 50.29 12.20 13.56
C THR A 961 50.90 13.49 12.99
N MET A 962 50.54 13.86 11.76
CA MET A 962 51.11 15.04 11.07
C MET A 962 50.74 16.38 11.72
N THR A 963 49.68 16.44 12.54
CA THR A 963 49.29 17.66 13.29
C THR A 963 49.69 17.64 14.77
N LEU A 964 50.53 16.69 15.20
CA LEU A 964 50.98 16.57 16.59
C LEU A 964 49.79 16.55 17.57
N CYS A 965 48.90 15.56 17.43
CA CYS A 965 47.68 15.36 18.24
C CYS A 965 46.50 16.33 17.94
N GLY A 966 46.39 16.87 16.72
CA GLY A 966 45.33 17.83 16.37
C GLY A 966 43.89 17.27 16.40
N THR A 967 43.72 15.95 16.31
CA THR A 967 42.43 15.22 16.31
C THR A 967 41.65 15.34 17.63
N ASN A 968 42.33 15.59 18.77
CA ASN A 968 41.71 15.73 20.10
C ASN A 968 40.84 17.00 20.28
N THR A 969 40.59 17.77 19.22
CA THR A 969 39.89 19.07 19.28
C THR A 969 38.36 19.01 19.17
N ILE A 970 37.79 17.86 18.79
CA ILE A 970 36.34 17.71 18.54
C ILE A 970 35.73 16.77 19.59
N SER A 971 34.53 17.09 20.09
CA SER A 971 33.82 16.23 21.05
C SER A 971 33.60 14.81 20.47
N SER A 972 33.99 13.80 21.24
CA SER A 972 33.75 12.38 20.91
C SER A 972 32.28 12.08 20.59
N SER A 973 31.34 12.79 21.24
CA SER A 973 29.91 12.68 20.96
C SER A 973 29.49 13.19 19.57
N LEU A 974 30.16 14.22 19.04
CA LEU A 974 29.92 14.78 17.71
C LEU A 974 30.57 13.90 16.64
N ILE A 975 31.81 13.45 16.84
CA ILE A 975 32.49 12.51 15.94
C ILE A 975 31.65 11.23 15.82
N PHE A 976 31.24 10.64 16.95
CA PHE A 976 30.40 9.43 16.94
C PHE A 976 29.06 9.66 16.22
N SER A 977 28.38 10.78 16.47
CA SER A 977 27.11 11.09 15.81
C SER A 977 27.26 11.28 14.30
N PHE A 978 28.29 12.00 13.86
CA PHE A 978 28.55 12.24 12.44
C PHE A 978 29.02 10.96 11.73
N GLY A 979 29.90 10.18 12.36
CA GLY A 979 30.35 8.87 11.89
C GLY A 979 29.20 7.86 11.77
N MET A 980 28.24 7.87 12.69
CA MET A 980 27.03 7.04 12.59
C MET A 980 26.12 7.46 11.42
N ILE A 981 25.97 8.77 11.13
CA ILE A 981 25.20 9.26 9.98
C ILE A 981 25.86 8.85 8.67
N VAL A 982 27.17 9.09 8.55
CA VAL A 982 28.03 8.69 7.42
C VAL A 982 27.95 7.18 7.20
N SER A 983 28.16 6.39 8.26
CA SER A 983 28.12 4.94 8.22
C SER A 983 26.73 4.42 7.85
N PHE A 984 25.64 5.02 8.33
CA PHE A 984 24.28 4.65 7.94
C PHE A 984 24.05 4.86 6.43
N VAL A 985 24.42 6.02 5.89
CA VAL A 985 24.26 6.35 4.47
C VAL A 985 25.07 5.42 3.58
N TRP A 986 26.34 5.15 3.94
CA TRP A 986 27.22 4.20 3.25
C TRP A 986 26.70 2.75 3.30
N ASN A 987 26.28 2.28 4.48
CA ASN A 987 25.71 0.93 4.66
C ASN A 987 24.39 0.77 3.88
N CYS A 988 23.52 1.78 3.85
CA CYS A 988 22.30 1.76 3.06
C CYS A 988 22.58 1.61 1.56
N ALA A 989 23.59 2.30 1.01
CA ALA A 989 23.97 2.14 -0.38
C ALA A 989 24.54 0.74 -0.67
N MET A 990 25.44 0.23 0.17
CA MET A 990 25.98 -1.13 0.08
C MET A 990 24.87 -2.20 0.10
N ALA A 991 23.94 -2.12 1.06
CA ALA A 991 22.82 -3.03 1.18
C ALA A 991 21.86 -2.95 -0.01
N THR A 992 21.53 -1.74 -0.48
CA THR A 992 20.61 -1.55 -1.61
C THR A 992 21.19 -2.14 -2.90
N MET A 993 22.49 -1.94 -3.15
CA MET A 993 23.21 -2.50 -4.30
C MET A 993 23.32 -4.03 -4.24
N THR A 994 23.65 -4.61 -3.08
CA THR A 994 23.71 -6.08 -2.92
C THR A 994 22.33 -6.73 -3.05
N VAL A 995 21.27 -6.13 -2.50
CA VAL A 995 19.89 -6.61 -2.68
C VAL A 995 19.47 -6.56 -4.15
N GLN A 996 19.76 -5.46 -4.86
CA GLN A 996 19.48 -5.36 -6.30
C GLN A 996 20.20 -6.45 -7.10
N TRP A 997 21.46 -6.74 -6.78
CA TRP A 997 22.26 -7.78 -7.44
C TRP A 997 21.74 -9.19 -7.14
N LEU A 998 21.43 -9.52 -5.88
CA LEU A 998 20.90 -10.82 -5.47
C LEU A 998 19.52 -11.11 -6.10
N LEU A 999 18.60 -10.13 -6.06
CA LEU A 999 17.29 -10.26 -6.70
C LEU A 999 17.44 -10.36 -8.22
N GLY A 1000 18.31 -9.53 -8.80
CA GLY A 1000 18.66 -9.57 -10.22
C GLY A 1000 19.27 -10.90 -10.66
N GLN A 1001 19.95 -11.65 -9.79
CA GLN A 1001 20.40 -13.01 -10.07
C GLN A 1001 19.28 -14.05 -9.97
N ARG A 1002 18.41 -13.99 -8.95
CA ARG A 1002 17.29 -14.93 -8.80
C ARG A 1002 16.30 -14.85 -9.97
N ILE A 1003 16.01 -13.64 -10.46
CA ILE A 1003 15.12 -13.43 -11.61
C ILE A 1003 15.76 -13.92 -12.93
N ARG A 1004 17.10 -14.04 -13.01
CA ARG A 1004 17.81 -14.62 -14.17
C ARG A 1004 17.70 -16.15 -14.27
N GLY A 1005 16.76 -16.79 -13.57
CA GLY A 1005 16.45 -18.22 -13.71
C GLY A 1005 15.58 -18.60 -14.92
N GLY A 1006 14.66 -17.72 -15.37
CA GLY A 1006 13.71 -18.01 -16.46
C GLY A 1006 14.35 -18.18 -17.85
N THR A 1007 13.66 -18.72 -18.85
CA THR A 1007 14.28 -19.06 -20.16
C THR A 1007 14.74 -17.83 -20.95
N PHE A 1008 15.62 -18.00 -21.95
CA PHE A 1008 16.07 -16.89 -22.82
C PHE A 1008 14.91 -16.16 -23.53
N ARG A 1009 13.78 -16.86 -23.75
CA ARG A 1009 12.56 -16.34 -24.38
C ARG A 1009 11.88 -15.28 -23.50
N ASP A 1010 11.97 -15.43 -22.18
CA ASP A 1010 11.40 -14.52 -21.18
C ASP A 1010 12.31 -13.29 -20.92
N ARG A 1011 13.57 -13.36 -21.37
CA ARG A 1011 14.60 -12.32 -21.19
C ARG A 1011 14.78 -11.40 -22.40
N ALA A 1012 14.00 -11.62 -23.46
CA ALA A 1012 14.14 -10.94 -24.75
C ALA A 1012 13.15 -9.76 -24.86
N PRO A 1013 13.62 -8.54 -25.17
CA PRO A 1013 12.71 -7.43 -25.46
C PRO A 1013 11.70 -7.79 -26.57
N PRO A 1014 10.45 -7.25 -26.55
CA PRO A 1014 9.41 -7.61 -27.53
C PRO A 1014 9.84 -7.47 -29.01
N TRP A 1015 10.70 -6.50 -29.31
CA TRP A 1015 11.27 -6.32 -30.66
C TRP A 1015 12.23 -7.45 -31.06
N MET A 1016 12.99 -8.00 -30.11
CA MET A 1016 13.94 -9.09 -30.36
C MET A 1016 13.21 -10.42 -30.56
N LEU A 1017 12.09 -10.62 -29.86
CA LEU A 1017 11.15 -11.72 -30.12
C LEU A 1017 10.50 -11.61 -31.51
N LYS A 1018 10.14 -10.40 -31.97
CA LYS A 1018 9.67 -10.17 -33.34
C LYS A 1018 10.75 -10.55 -34.38
N VAL A 1019 12.01 -10.16 -34.17
CA VAL A 1019 13.12 -10.50 -35.10
C VAL A 1019 13.39 -12.00 -35.14
N LEU A 1020 13.41 -12.69 -33.99
CA LEU A 1020 13.58 -14.14 -33.94
C LEU A 1020 12.42 -14.89 -34.60
N ARG A 1021 11.17 -14.44 -34.38
CA ARG A 1021 9.97 -14.99 -35.05
C ARG A 1021 9.99 -14.74 -36.57
N LYS A 1022 10.58 -13.63 -37.02
CA LYS A 1022 10.77 -13.33 -38.45
C LYS A 1022 11.88 -14.19 -39.10
N ARG A 1023 12.84 -14.69 -38.32
CA ARG A 1023 13.86 -15.66 -38.78
C ARG A 1023 13.41 -17.12 -38.72
N SER A 1024 12.50 -17.49 -37.81
CA SER A 1024 11.92 -18.85 -37.77
C SER A 1024 10.80 -19.07 -38.80
N GLY A 1025 10.43 -18.05 -39.57
CA GLY A 1025 9.49 -18.14 -40.68
C GLY A 1025 10.18 -18.12 -42.06
N SER A 1026 11.49 -18.39 -42.11
CA SER A 1026 12.28 -18.47 -43.34
C SER A 1026 13.22 -19.69 -43.34
N LEU A 1027 12.73 -20.80 -42.78
CA LEU A 1027 13.30 -22.15 -42.81
C LEU A 1027 12.14 -23.13 -43.06
#